data_AF-A0A157Z3M6-F1
#
_entry.id   AF-A0A157Z3M6-F1
#
_cell.length_a   1.000
_cell.length_b   1.000
_cell.length_c   1.000
_cell.angle_alpha   90.00
_cell.angle_beta   90.00
_cell.angle_gamma   90.00
#
_symmetry.space_group_name_H-M   'P 1'
#
loop_
_entity.id
_entity.type
_entity.pdbx_description
1 polymer ?
#
loop_
_entity_poly.entity_id
_entity_poly.type
_entity_poly.pdbx_seq_one_letter_code
_entity_poly.pdbx_strand_id
1 'polypeptide(L)'
;MVSIRRKLAWLPAALMLQAGVAFAQQAWTEGTTYSAGATVTYNGRVYQALQTHTAYPGAGWNPAASPTLWKDVGAAGGTPSPAPTPVPTPAPAPVPTPTPTPVPTPTPTPTPTPTPTPTPTPTPTPTPTPTPSGCYTAWSASQVYAQPNTRVTYNGRNFRNKWWTQGDNPAQSGAYGVWEDLGACSGGTPTPTPTPTPTPTPTPTPTPTPTPTPAPVPTPVPTPAPTPTPTPTPTPTPTPTPTPTPTPTPAPASYKPQISYIPAPPDYPTQAQFNAAEKALVDQSGGQIAILRDALRVLPDEDVNAVVAGRAANPSNVKRVEAIIPESKFDALFPVRNVAYSYVNFLRGIAKFPAYCGDYTDGRDANAICRKLLATSFAHFVQETGANWPSLTPAQARSGYPDHNNAVLAKMPQDTPIPFWQQALWFLRESGYNEGSAVGAYQQCTPGSHATNWIFYPCAKNSAGKYLDYFGRGAKQLSWNYNFGPFSQTLYGDVNTLLDDPGKVADTWLNFASAVWFAVTPQTPKPPMTWAIDGTWKPNAVDLGNNMKPGFGATVYIINGGIECGGGGAEKSQVTNRINAYKEFTRELGVTIPADEPLGCANMKGFNEGSAAAIKAYLDKDYSWVNGKPVTGCKLVDYQMPFSLINAGDYKACTDYFFRGKVTYNGKVEVDNTK
;
A
#
# COMPACT_ATOMS: atom_id res chain seq x y z
N MET A 1 -51.56 52.88 3.02
CA MET A 1 -52.44 53.44 1.96
C MET A 1 -51.96 52.85 0.63
N VAL A 2 -52.74 51.94 0.05
CA VAL A 2 -53.47 52.14 -1.23
C VAL A 2 -52.51 52.10 -2.44
N SER A 3 -52.66 51.32 -3.51
CA SER A 3 -53.60 50.28 -3.94
C SER A 3 -53.25 49.91 -5.40
N ILE A 4 -53.27 48.61 -5.73
CA ILE A 4 -53.96 48.02 -6.90
C ILE A 4 -53.50 48.31 -8.37
N ARG A 5 -53.11 47.20 -9.04
CA ARG A 5 -53.52 46.64 -10.38
C ARG A 5 -53.40 47.55 -11.65
N ARG A 6 -53.17 47.10 -12.89
CA ARG A 6 -53.49 45.87 -13.66
C ARG A 6 -52.78 45.98 -15.05
N LYS A 7 -52.12 44.92 -15.53
CA LYS A 7 -52.36 44.15 -16.79
C LYS A 7 -51.94 44.72 -18.17
N LEU A 8 -51.11 43.86 -18.82
CA LEU A 8 -51.06 43.41 -20.23
C LEU A 8 -50.56 44.34 -21.36
N ALA A 9 -49.53 43.85 -22.06
CA ALA A 9 -49.54 43.39 -23.47
C ALA A 9 -48.44 43.97 -24.41
N TRP A 10 -47.66 43.03 -24.97
CA TRP A 10 -47.02 42.99 -26.30
C TRP A 10 -45.53 43.37 -26.46
N LEU A 11 -44.78 42.37 -26.97
CA LEU A 11 -43.42 42.39 -27.52
C LEU A 11 -43.36 43.24 -28.81
N PRO A 12 -42.15 43.71 -29.18
CA PRO A 12 -41.52 43.14 -30.36
C PRO A 12 -40.03 42.81 -30.20
N ALA A 13 -39.61 41.81 -30.97
CA ALA A 13 -38.24 41.31 -31.08
C ALA A 13 -37.34 42.27 -31.85
N ALA A 14 -36.08 42.40 -31.42
CA ALA A 14 -34.99 42.96 -32.22
C ALA A 14 -33.72 42.09 -32.10
N LEU A 15 -33.30 41.67 -33.28
CA LEU A 15 -32.13 40.88 -33.69
C LEU A 15 -30.81 41.29 -33.00
N MET A 16 -30.09 40.33 -32.40
CA MET A 16 -28.65 40.46 -32.13
C MET A 16 -27.86 39.68 -33.18
N LEU A 17 -27.01 40.39 -33.93
CA LEU A 17 -25.89 39.78 -34.66
C LEU A 17 -24.92 39.18 -33.64
N GLN A 18 -24.66 37.87 -33.71
CA GLN A 18 -23.44 37.28 -33.18
C GLN A 18 -22.53 36.89 -34.35
N ALA A 19 -21.38 37.55 -34.43
CA ALA A 19 -20.27 37.10 -35.24
C ALA A 19 -19.76 35.76 -34.69
N GLY A 20 -19.71 34.75 -35.54
CA GLY A 20 -19.10 33.46 -35.22
C GLY A 20 -17.58 33.61 -35.08
N VAL A 21 -17.07 33.48 -33.87
CA VAL A 21 -15.65 33.26 -33.63
C VAL A 21 -15.39 31.77 -33.84
N ALA A 22 -14.64 31.43 -34.90
CA ALA A 22 -14.09 30.09 -35.04
C ALA A 22 -13.12 29.84 -33.86
N PHE A 23 -13.47 28.93 -32.95
CA PHE A 23 -12.52 28.44 -31.95
C PHE A 23 -11.41 27.69 -32.70
N ALA A 24 -10.24 28.32 -32.80
CA ALA A 24 -9.03 27.65 -33.24
C ALA A 24 -8.77 26.46 -32.29
N GLN A 25 -8.67 25.25 -32.84
CA GLN A 25 -8.35 24.05 -32.05
C GLN A 25 -6.94 24.21 -31.46
N GLN A 26 -6.83 24.12 -30.14
CA GLN A 26 -5.58 24.38 -29.43
C GLN A 26 -4.53 23.29 -29.74
N ALA A 27 -3.28 23.69 -29.94
CA ALA A 27 -2.18 22.73 -30.04
C ALA A 27 -1.96 22.05 -28.68
N TRP A 28 -1.66 20.76 -28.70
CA TRP A 28 -1.29 20.06 -27.47
C TRP A 28 -0.02 20.67 -26.90
N THR A 29 -0.08 21.01 -25.62
CA THR A 29 1.03 21.49 -24.82
C THR A 29 1.22 20.60 -23.59
N GLU A 30 2.48 20.32 -23.29
CA GLU A 30 2.87 19.67 -22.05
C GLU A 30 2.59 20.60 -20.86
N GLY A 31 2.29 20.02 -19.69
CA GLY A 31 1.87 20.74 -18.48
C GLY A 31 0.42 21.18 -18.45
N THR A 32 -0.39 20.84 -19.45
CA THR A 32 -1.80 21.27 -19.55
C THR A 32 -2.77 20.17 -19.11
N THR A 33 -3.85 20.56 -18.41
CA THR A 33 -4.97 19.68 -18.07
C THR A 33 -6.00 19.68 -19.18
N TYR A 34 -6.36 18.49 -19.67
CA TYR A 34 -7.38 18.27 -20.67
C TYR A 34 -8.55 17.54 -20.05
N SER A 35 -9.76 18.09 -20.18
CA SER A 35 -10.99 17.41 -19.79
C SER A 35 -11.33 16.28 -20.77
N ALA A 36 -11.99 15.23 -20.29
CA ALA A 36 -12.52 14.18 -21.17
C ALA A 36 -13.37 14.80 -22.29
N GLY A 37 -13.09 14.41 -23.53
CA GLY A 37 -13.72 14.92 -24.75
C GLY A 37 -13.03 16.13 -25.40
N ALA A 38 -12.09 16.79 -24.72
CA ALA A 38 -11.34 17.92 -25.29
C ALA A 38 -10.51 17.48 -26.51
N THR A 39 -10.44 18.32 -27.54
CA THR A 39 -9.65 18.05 -28.75
C THR A 39 -8.42 18.95 -28.84
N VAL A 40 -7.30 18.38 -29.29
CA VAL A 40 -6.02 19.08 -29.45
C VAL A 40 -5.36 18.71 -30.77
N THR A 41 -4.51 19.60 -31.29
CA THR A 41 -3.66 19.29 -32.44
C THR A 41 -2.26 18.89 -32.01
N TYR A 42 -1.76 17.74 -32.47
CA TYR A 42 -0.40 17.27 -32.22
C TYR A 42 0.15 16.57 -33.48
N ASN A 43 1.35 16.94 -33.92
CA ASN A 43 1.99 16.41 -35.14
C ASN A 43 1.09 16.40 -36.39
N GLY A 44 0.32 17.47 -36.61
CA GLY A 44 -0.56 17.61 -37.77
C GLY A 44 -1.81 16.72 -37.73
N ARG A 45 -2.15 16.15 -36.56
CA ARG A 45 -3.35 15.35 -36.34
C ARG A 45 -4.15 15.88 -35.17
N VAL A 46 -5.45 15.65 -35.18
CA VAL A 46 -6.36 16.01 -34.10
C VAL A 46 -6.56 14.79 -33.22
N TYR A 47 -6.49 14.99 -31.91
CA TYR A 47 -6.71 13.95 -30.91
C TYR A 47 -7.78 14.39 -29.91
N GLN A 48 -8.60 13.46 -29.45
CA GLN A 48 -9.62 13.65 -28.43
C GLN A 48 -9.19 12.98 -27.12
N ALA A 49 -9.21 13.72 -26.01
CA ALA A 49 -8.96 13.17 -24.69
C ALA A 49 -10.07 12.17 -24.30
N LEU A 50 -9.70 10.95 -23.92
CA LEU A 50 -10.64 9.91 -23.50
C LEU A 50 -11.05 10.08 -22.02
N GLN A 51 -10.18 10.66 -21.21
CA GLN A 51 -10.35 10.89 -19.78
C GLN A 51 -9.74 12.23 -19.39
N THR A 52 -10.24 12.83 -18.31
CA THR A 52 -9.66 14.06 -17.77
C THR A 52 -8.28 13.77 -17.19
N HIS A 53 -7.24 14.42 -17.67
CA HIS A 53 -5.86 14.21 -17.21
C HIS A 53 -5.01 15.46 -17.39
N THR A 54 -3.91 15.56 -16.63
CA THR A 54 -2.86 16.57 -16.82
C THR A 54 -1.69 15.93 -17.53
N ALA A 55 -1.28 16.47 -18.68
CA ALA A 55 -0.10 16.00 -19.40
C ALA A 55 1.18 16.52 -18.73
N TYR A 56 1.51 16.01 -17.53
CA TYR A 56 2.62 16.54 -16.72
C TYR A 56 3.95 16.60 -17.51
N PRO A 57 4.77 17.66 -17.32
CA PRO A 57 6.08 17.77 -17.96
C PRO A 57 6.96 16.55 -17.67
N GLY A 58 7.49 15.93 -18.72
CA GLY A 58 8.33 14.72 -18.64
C GLY A 58 7.56 13.40 -18.55
N ALA A 59 6.22 13.42 -18.43
CA ALA A 59 5.41 12.19 -18.35
C ALA A 59 5.31 11.45 -19.70
N GLY A 60 5.65 12.09 -20.81
CA GLY A 60 5.58 11.49 -22.14
C GLY A 60 4.15 11.28 -22.64
N TRP A 61 3.15 11.90 -22.00
CA TRP A 61 1.72 11.75 -22.32
C TRP A 61 1.26 12.58 -23.52
N ASN A 62 2.09 12.61 -24.56
CA ASN A 62 1.69 13.25 -25.80
C ASN A 62 0.63 12.42 -26.53
N PRO A 63 -0.25 13.05 -27.33
CA PRO A 63 -1.40 12.37 -27.93
C PRO A 63 -1.06 11.19 -28.84
N ALA A 64 0.13 11.19 -29.47
CA ALA A 64 0.56 10.08 -30.31
C ALA A 64 1.13 8.88 -29.50
N ALA A 65 1.66 9.13 -28.30
CA ALA A 65 2.32 8.11 -27.47
C ALA A 65 1.42 7.51 -26.38
N SER A 66 0.20 8.03 -26.18
CA SER A 66 -0.67 7.66 -25.06
C SER A 66 -2.11 7.32 -25.51
N PRO A 67 -2.33 6.18 -26.20
CA PRO A 67 -3.63 5.80 -26.75
C PRO A 67 -4.70 5.46 -25.70
N THR A 68 -4.30 5.30 -24.43
CA THR A 68 -5.21 5.14 -23.29
C THR A 68 -5.81 6.47 -22.82
N LEU A 69 -5.13 7.59 -23.11
CA LEU A 69 -5.55 8.94 -22.75
C LEU A 69 -6.10 9.72 -23.95
N TRP A 70 -5.69 9.36 -25.16
CA TRP A 70 -5.98 10.09 -26.39
C TRP A 70 -6.47 9.17 -27.50
N LYS A 71 -7.49 9.62 -28.22
CA LYS A 71 -8.01 8.99 -29.43
C LYS A 71 -7.69 9.86 -30.64
N ASP A 72 -7.04 9.30 -31.65
CA ASP A 72 -6.81 9.98 -32.93
C ASP A 72 -8.15 10.17 -33.66
N VAL A 73 -8.46 11.41 -34.05
CA VAL A 73 -9.69 11.75 -34.78
C VAL A 73 -9.43 12.24 -36.21
N GLY A 74 -8.18 12.21 -36.70
CA GLY A 74 -7.83 12.48 -38.10
C GLY A 74 -6.80 13.58 -38.32
N ALA A 75 -6.58 13.97 -39.57
CA ALA A 75 -5.59 14.99 -39.94
C ALA A 75 -6.08 16.41 -39.60
N ALA A 76 -5.20 17.22 -39.00
CA ALA A 76 -5.43 18.64 -38.78
C ALA A 76 -5.15 19.39 -40.09
N GLY A 77 -6.21 19.75 -40.82
CA GLY A 77 -6.09 20.48 -42.10
C GLY A 77 -6.96 19.97 -43.25
N GLY A 78 -7.81 18.96 -43.02
CA GLY A 78 -8.87 18.65 -44.00
C GLY A 78 -9.98 19.69 -43.91
N THR A 79 -10.20 20.46 -44.98
CA THR A 79 -11.47 21.16 -45.21
C THR A 79 -12.63 20.20 -44.95
N PRO A 80 -13.69 20.59 -44.22
CA PRO A 80 -14.82 19.71 -43.96
C PRO A 80 -15.43 19.25 -45.29
N SER A 81 -15.55 17.94 -45.46
CA SER A 81 -16.41 17.39 -46.51
C SER A 81 -17.82 17.94 -46.31
N PRO A 82 -18.49 18.47 -47.35
CA PRO A 82 -19.83 19.02 -47.20
C PRO A 82 -20.79 17.93 -46.69
N ALA A 83 -21.54 18.27 -45.64
CA ALA A 83 -22.68 17.49 -45.22
C ALA A 83 -23.67 17.37 -46.40
N PRO A 84 -24.35 16.22 -46.58
CA PRO A 84 -25.38 16.10 -47.61
C PRO A 84 -26.50 17.13 -47.34
N THR A 85 -26.81 17.90 -48.38
CA THR A 85 -27.79 19.00 -48.35
C THR A 85 -29.19 18.49 -47.95
N PRO A 86 -29.87 19.11 -46.97
CA PRO A 86 -31.26 18.80 -46.66
C PRO A 86 -32.18 19.32 -47.77
N VAL A 87 -33.02 18.42 -48.29
CA VAL A 87 -34.13 18.71 -49.20
C VAL A 87 -35.23 19.47 -48.41
N PRO A 88 -35.86 20.52 -48.98
CA PRO A 88 -36.84 21.33 -48.27
C PRO A 88 -38.08 20.50 -47.90
N THR A 89 -38.39 20.48 -46.60
CA THR A 89 -39.61 19.84 -46.07
C THR A 89 -40.76 20.85 -46.10
N PRO A 90 -41.92 20.51 -46.71
CA PRO A 90 -43.10 21.35 -46.72
C PRO A 90 -43.75 21.50 -45.33
N ALA A 91 -44.55 22.56 -45.20
CA ALA A 91 -45.30 22.91 -43.99
C ALA A 91 -46.12 21.72 -43.41
N PRO A 92 -46.22 21.60 -42.07
CA PRO A 92 -46.83 20.45 -41.42
C PRO A 92 -48.34 20.40 -41.66
N ALA A 93 -48.78 19.33 -42.33
CA ALA A 93 -50.14 18.82 -42.25
C ALA A 93 -50.38 18.17 -40.86
N PRO A 94 -51.63 18.14 -40.36
CA PRO A 94 -51.93 17.62 -39.03
C PRO A 94 -51.57 16.14 -38.91
N VAL A 95 -50.83 15.79 -37.85
CA VAL A 95 -50.41 14.42 -37.54
C VAL A 95 -51.62 13.60 -37.08
N PRO A 96 -51.92 12.43 -37.71
CA PRO A 96 -52.88 11.48 -37.17
C PRO A 96 -52.31 10.78 -35.94
N THR A 97 -53.18 10.59 -34.94
CA THR A 97 -52.92 9.83 -33.71
C THR A 97 -52.46 8.40 -34.04
N PRO A 98 -51.32 7.90 -33.50
CA PRO A 98 -50.89 6.53 -33.73
C PRO A 98 -51.74 5.53 -32.95
N THR A 99 -52.27 4.54 -33.65
CA THR A 99 -52.79 3.28 -33.10
C THR A 99 -51.65 2.48 -32.46
N PRO A 100 -51.81 1.91 -31.25
CA PRO A 100 -50.75 1.17 -30.57
C PRO A 100 -50.37 -0.12 -31.31
N THR A 101 -49.07 -0.31 -31.55
CA THR A 101 -48.47 -1.56 -32.04
C THR A 101 -48.37 -2.58 -30.89
N PRO A 102 -48.70 -3.87 -31.10
CA PRO A 102 -48.67 -4.89 -30.06
C PRO A 102 -47.24 -5.19 -29.57
N VAL A 103 -47.12 -5.29 -28.25
CA VAL A 103 -45.90 -5.66 -27.51
C VAL A 103 -45.58 -7.15 -27.76
N PRO A 104 -44.32 -7.54 -28.01
CA PRO A 104 -43.94 -8.95 -28.18
C PRO A 104 -44.13 -9.75 -26.89
N THR A 105 -44.77 -10.91 -27.02
CA THR A 105 -44.96 -11.90 -25.95
C THR A 105 -43.62 -12.55 -25.56
N PRO A 106 -43.25 -12.63 -24.28
CA PRO A 106 -42.02 -13.29 -23.84
C PRO A 106 -42.10 -14.81 -24.02
N THR A 107 -41.06 -15.38 -24.61
CA THR A 107 -40.77 -16.84 -24.64
C THR A 107 -40.64 -17.37 -23.21
N PRO A 108 -41.27 -18.51 -22.84
CA PRO A 108 -41.12 -19.09 -21.52
C PRO A 108 -39.67 -19.54 -21.31
N THR A 109 -39.02 -18.96 -20.30
CA THR A 109 -37.74 -19.44 -19.76
C THR A 109 -38.00 -20.71 -18.96
N PRO A 110 -37.20 -21.79 -19.09
CA PRO A 110 -37.37 -23.00 -18.30
C PRO A 110 -37.25 -22.68 -16.80
N THR A 111 -38.23 -23.14 -16.03
CA THR A 111 -38.28 -23.04 -14.57
C THR A 111 -37.06 -23.75 -13.97
N PRO A 112 -36.28 -23.10 -13.09
CA PRO A 112 -35.21 -23.77 -12.37
C PRO A 112 -35.80 -24.86 -11.46
N THR A 113 -35.27 -26.09 -11.59
CA THR A 113 -35.44 -27.15 -10.60
C THR A 113 -35.04 -26.60 -9.22
N PRO A 114 -35.82 -26.80 -8.15
CA PRO A 114 -35.47 -26.32 -6.82
C PRO A 114 -34.13 -26.94 -6.41
N THR A 115 -33.12 -26.09 -6.25
CA THR A 115 -31.93 -26.44 -5.46
C THR A 115 -32.42 -26.63 -4.01
N PRO A 116 -32.05 -27.72 -3.32
CA PRO A 116 -32.50 -27.95 -1.96
C PRO A 116 -32.13 -26.76 -1.07
N THR A 117 -33.14 -26.21 -0.41
CA THR A 117 -32.97 -25.24 0.67
C THR A 117 -31.97 -25.81 1.69
N PRO A 118 -30.89 -25.10 2.08
CA PRO A 118 -30.10 -25.53 3.21
C PRO A 118 -31.02 -25.58 4.43
N THR A 119 -31.15 -26.76 5.02
CA THR A 119 -31.78 -26.99 6.32
C THR A 119 -31.29 -25.91 7.29
N PRO A 120 -32.18 -25.25 8.08
CA PRO A 120 -31.74 -24.31 9.09
C PRO A 120 -30.71 -25.01 9.98
N THR A 121 -29.49 -24.45 10.04
CA THR A 121 -28.53 -24.86 11.05
C THR A 121 -29.21 -24.65 12.40
N PRO A 122 -29.35 -25.68 13.25
CA PRO A 122 -30.00 -25.53 14.53
C PRO A 122 -29.28 -24.43 15.33
N THR A 123 -30.07 -23.53 15.90
CA THR A 123 -29.62 -22.66 16.99
C THR A 123 -28.82 -23.52 17.98
N PRO A 124 -27.61 -23.13 18.41
CA PRO A 124 -26.87 -23.93 19.37
C PRO A 124 -27.71 -24.06 20.64
N THR A 125 -28.19 -25.29 20.88
CA THR A 125 -28.69 -25.71 22.18
C THR A 125 -27.61 -25.39 23.21
N PRO A 126 -27.93 -24.81 24.38
CA PRO A 126 -26.94 -24.59 25.43
C PRO A 126 -26.22 -25.91 25.68
N THR A 127 -24.90 -25.90 25.49
CA THR A 127 -24.05 -27.05 25.78
C THR A 127 -24.26 -27.42 27.25
N PRO A 128 -24.71 -28.65 27.57
CA PRO A 128 -24.74 -29.08 28.96
C PRO A 128 -23.31 -28.99 29.51
N THR A 129 -23.19 -28.40 30.70
CA THR A 129 -21.94 -28.39 31.46
C THR A 129 -21.34 -29.79 31.48
N PRO A 130 -20.10 -30.02 31.00
CA PRO A 130 -19.55 -31.36 30.92
C PRO A 130 -19.40 -31.95 32.32
N THR A 131 -19.99 -33.13 32.51
CA THR A 131 -19.67 -34.04 33.61
C THR A 131 -18.14 -34.29 33.64
N PRO A 132 -17.48 -34.25 34.82
CA PRO A 132 -16.02 -34.31 34.90
C PRO A 132 -15.43 -35.55 34.22
N SER A 133 -14.41 -35.33 33.39
CA SER A 133 -13.57 -36.40 32.83
C SER A 133 -12.60 -36.93 33.89
N GLY A 134 -12.24 -38.22 33.81
CA GLY A 134 -11.24 -38.83 34.70
C GLY A 134 -9.88 -38.09 34.66
N CYS A 135 -9.09 -38.21 35.73
CA CYS A 135 -7.78 -37.53 35.82
C CYS A 135 -6.75 -38.13 34.84
N TYR A 136 -5.94 -37.28 34.19
CA TYR A 136 -4.76 -37.69 33.39
C TYR A 136 -3.49 -37.81 34.25
N THR A 137 -2.38 -38.18 33.63
CA THR A 137 -1.05 -38.21 34.27
C THR A 137 -0.69 -36.86 34.89
N ALA A 138 -0.04 -36.87 36.06
CA ALA A 138 0.35 -35.63 36.74
C ALA A 138 1.31 -34.77 35.89
N TRP A 139 1.10 -33.45 35.90
CA TRP A 139 2.02 -32.50 35.29
C TRP A 139 3.37 -32.48 36.03
N SER A 140 4.46 -32.36 35.28
CA SER A 140 5.82 -32.25 35.78
C SER A 140 6.54 -31.07 35.14
N ALA A 141 7.16 -30.22 35.95
CA ALA A 141 7.92 -29.06 35.49
C ALA A 141 9.15 -29.45 34.65
N SER A 142 9.73 -30.64 34.86
CA SER A 142 10.91 -31.12 34.13
C SER A 142 10.57 -31.82 32.82
N GLN A 143 9.30 -32.17 32.60
CA GLN A 143 8.85 -32.91 31.42
C GLN A 143 8.58 -31.98 30.24
N VAL A 144 9.00 -32.40 29.04
CA VAL A 144 8.69 -31.71 27.79
C VAL A 144 7.35 -32.21 27.25
N TYR A 145 6.44 -31.27 26.94
CA TYR A 145 5.15 -31.53 26.32
C TYR A 145 5.18 -31.10 24.86
N ALA A 146 5.81 -31.92 24.00
CA ALA A 146 6.14 -31.53 22.63
C ALA A 146 4.94 -31.55 21.65
N GLN A 147 3.95 -32.40 21.90
CA GLN A 147 2.78 -32.55 21.04
C GLN A 147 1.62 -31.71 21.58
N PRO A 148 0.94 -30.88 20.78
CA PRO A 148 -0.26 -30.16 21.22
C PRO A 148 -1.35 -31.16 21.61
N ASN A 149 -2.22 -30.74 22.53
CA ASN A 149 -3.30 -31.55 23.12
C ASN A 149 -2.83 -32.70 24.05
N THR A 150 -1.56 -32.73 24.45
CA THR A 150 -1.11 -33.59 25.55
C THR A 150 -1.82 -33.19 26.83
N ARG A 151 -2.46 -34.15 27.50
CA ARG A 151 -3.30 -33.90 28.68
C ARG A 151 -2.59 -34.28 29.96
N VAL A 152 -2.71 -33.42 30.97
CA VAL A 152 -2.10 -33.60 32.29
C VAL A 152 -3.07 -33.20 33.39
N THR A 153 -2.83 -33.70 34.59
CA THR A 153 -3.53 -33.25 35.81
C THR A 153 -2.60 -32.40 36.65
N TYR A 154 -3.07 -31.23 37.07
CA TYR A 154 -2.37 -30.38 38.03
C TYR A 154 -3.39 -29.77 38.99
N ASN A 155 -3.14 -29.87 40.30
CA ASN A 155 -4.03 -29.36 41.36
C ASN A 155 -5.52 -29.77 41.19
N GLY A 156 -5.77 -31.04 40.86
CA GLY A 156 -7.14 -31.58 40.74
C GLY A 156 -7.92 -31.14 39.49
N ARG A 157 -7.24 -30.50 38.53
CA ARG A 157 -7.81 -30.09 37.25
C ARG A 157 -7.04 -30.69 36.09
N ASN A 158 -7.78 -31.03 35.03
CA ASN A 158 -7.23 -31.51 33.78
C ASN A 158 -6.85 -30.31 32.91
N PHE A 159 -5.70 -30.36 32.27
CA PHE A 159 -5.24 -29.35 31.31
C PHE A 159 -4.79 -30.02 30.02
N ARG A 160 -4.79 -29.26 28.91
CA ARG A 160 -4.08 -29.64 27.69
C ARG A 160 -3.13 -28.54 27.25
N ASN A 161 -1.94 -28.90 26.76
CA ASN A 161 -1.04 -27.92 26.16
C ASN A 161 -1.56 -27.53 24.78
N LYS A 162 -1.56 -26.24 24.49
CA LYS A 162 -1.96 -25.71 23.18
C LYS A 162 -0.82 -25.79 22.15
N TRP A 163 0.43 -25.81 22.64
CA TRP A 163 1.66 -25.94 21.86
C TRP A 163 2.80 -26.48 22.74
N TRP A 164 4.02 -26.58 22.21
CA TRP A 164 5.21 -27.05 22.93
C TRP A 164 5.42 -26.27 24.23
N THR A 165 5.70 -26.98 25.34
CA THR A 165 6.04 -26.35 26.62
C THR A 165 6.92 -27.27 27.49
N GLN A 166 7.76 -26.65 28.33
CA GLN A 166 8.48 -27.28 29.43
C GLN A 166 8.58 -26.28 30.59
N GLY A 167 8.15 -26.67 31.79
CA GLY A 167 8.26 -25.83 32.99
C GLY A 167 7.13 -24.80 33.21
N ASP A 168 6.31 -24.48 32.21
CA ASP A 168 5.19 -23.54 32.36
C ASP A 168 4.07 -24.13 33.24
N ASN A 169 3.68 -23.41 34.29
CA ASN A 169 2.67 -23.86 35.26
C ASN A 169 1.24 -23.85 34.65
N PRO A 170 0.51 -24.99 34.63
CA PRO A 170 -0.85 -25.05 34.08
C PRO A 170 -1.86 -24.12 34.75
N ALA A 171 -1.76 -23.93 36.07
CA ALA A 171 -2.68 -23.08 36.82
C ALA A 171 -2.48 -21.57 36.57
N GLN A 172 -1.36 -21.17 35.95
CA GLN A 172 -1.02 -19.75 35.73
C GLN A 172 -1.14 -19.34 34.26
N SER A 173 -1.46 -20.26 33.35
CA SER A 173 -1.55 -19.94 31.91
C SER A 173 -2.68 -18.96 31.57
N GLY A 174 -3.78 -18.94 32.31
CA GLY A 174 -4.95 -18.12 31.95
C GLY A 174 -5.51 -18.44 30.55
N ALA A 175 -6.40 -17.59 30.03
CA ALA A 175 -7.05 -17.84 28.73
C ALA A 175 -6.05 -17.89 27.54
N TYR A 176 -4.90 -17.21 27.66
CA TYR A 176 -3.92 -17.00 26.58
C TYR A 176 -2.59 -17.74 26.75
N GLY A 177 -2.37 -18.41 27.88
CA GLY A 177 -1.15 -19.17 28.13
C GLY A 177 -1.16 -20.55 27.49
N VAL A 178 -0.05 -21.25 27.70
CA VAL A 178 0.29 -22.51 27.03
C VAL A 178 -0.63 -23.67 27.42
N TRP A 179 -1.27 -23.61 28.59
CA TRP A 179 -2.23 -24.59 29.07
C TRP A 179 -3.67 -24.10 28.93
N GLU A 180 -4.54 -24.99 28.45
CA GLU A 180 -5.99 -24.82 28.47
C GLU A 180 -6.59 -25.68 29.58
N ASP A 181 -7.43 -25.09 30.43
CA ASP A 181 -8.14 -25.78 31.51
C ASP A 181 -9.35 -26.55 30.97
N LEU A 182 -9.38 -27.86 31.24
CA LEU A 182 -10.44 -28.78 30.81
C LEU A 182 -11.43 -29.12 31.93
N GLY A 183 -11.29 -28.48 33.10
CA GLY A 183 -12.16 -28.67 34.25
C GLY A 183 -11.57 -29.57 35.35
N ALA A 184 -12.32 -29.69 36.45
CA ALA A 184 -11.96 -30.58 37.55
C ALA A 184 -11.97 -32.04 37.09
N CYS A 185 -11.11 -32.87 37.69
CA CYS A 185 -11.17 -34.32 37.50
C CYS A 185 -11.75 -34.99 38.75
N SER A 186 -12.73 -35.89 38.62
CA SER A 186 -13.35 -36.60 39.75
C SER A 186 -13.31 -38.12 39.55
N GLY A 187 -12.60 -38.82 40.43
CA GLY A 187 -12.48 -40.29 40.42
C GLY A 187 -13.66 -41.03 41.06
N GLY A 188 -14.90 -40.77 40.61
CA GLY A 188 -16.10 -41.47 41.08
C GLY A 188 -16.65 -42.44 40.03
N THR A 189 -16.82 -43.71 40.41
CA THR A 189 -17.35 -44.82 39.59
C THR A 189 -18.69 -44.49 38.91
N PRO A 190 -18.89 -44.77 37.61
CA PRO A 190 -20.13 -44.41 36.91
C PRO A 190 -21.31 -45.32 37.31
N THR A 191 -22.42 -44.70 37.69
CA THR A 191 -23.74 -45.35 37.81
C THR A 191 -24.42 -45.40 36.43
N PRO A 192 -24.99 -46.54 35.98
CA PRO A 192 -25.56 -46.66 34.64
C PRO A 192 -26.77 -45.73 34.44
N THR A 193 -26.77 -45.00 33.33
CA THR A 193 -27.86 -44.11 32.90
C THR A 193 -28.92 -44.91 32.13
N PRO A 194 -30.23 -44.75 32.41
CA PRO A 194 -31.28 -45.54 31.76
C PRO A 194 -31.47 -45.17 30.27
N THR A 195 -31.73 -46.21 29.47
CA THR A 195 -31.98 -46.16 28.03
C THR A 195 -33.26 -45.38 27.69
N PRO A 196 -33.24 -44.39 26.77
CA PRO A 196 -34.46 -43.69 26.36
C PRO A 196 -35.34 -44.56 25.45
N THR A 197 -36.63 -44.59 25.77
CA THR A 197 -37.72 -45.21 25.00
C THR A 197 -38.07 -44.35 23.77
N PRO A 198 -38.32 -44.94 22.58
CA PRO A 198 -38.63 -44.17 21.37
C PRO A 198 -39.99 -43.45 21.49
N THR A 199 -40.01 -42.17 21.14
CA THR A 199 -41.21 -41.32 21.09
C THR A 199 -41.89 -41.46 19.71
N PRO A 200 -43.23 -41.61 19.63
CA PRO A 200 -43.94 -41.84 18.37
C PRO A 200 -43.95 -40.62 17.43
N THR A 201 -43.84 -40.92 16.13
CA THR A 201 -43.85 -39.99 15.00
C THR A 201 -45.18 -39.23 14.88
N PRO A 202 -45.20 -37.89 14.76
CA PRO A 202 -46.43 -37.14 14.55
C PRO A 202 -46.97 -37.27 13.11
N THR A 203 -48.29 -37.41 13.00
CA THR A 203 -49.07 -37.45 11.75
C THR A 203 -49.17 -36.06 11.11
N PRO A 204 -49.08 -35.93 9.77
CA PRO A 204 -49.14 -34.64 9.10
C PRO A 204 -50.53 -33.99 9.22
N THR A 205 -50.53 -32.69 9.56
CA THR A 205 -51.72 -31.83 9.60
C THR A 205 -52.05 -31.32 8.19
N PRO A 206 -53.33 -31.29 7.76
CA PRO A 206 -53.69 -30.85 6.41
C PRO A 206 -53.42 -29.36 6.17
N THR A 207 -52.91 -29.06 4.98
CA THR A 207 -52.60 -27.72 4.47
C THR A 207 -53.87 -26.84 4.37
N PRO A 208 -53.88 -25.61 4.89
CA PRO A 208 -55.01 -24.71 4.74
C PRO A 208 -55.14 -24.18 3.30
N THR A 209 -56.38 -24.15 2.80
CA THR A 209 -56.79 -23.59 1.51
C THR A 209 -56.55 -22.07 1.47
N PRO A 210 -55.98 -21.51 0.39
CA PRO A 210 -55.71 -20.07 0.30
C PRO A 210 -56.99 -19.24 0.25
N THR A 211 -57.05 -18.21 1.09
CA THR A 211 -58.08 -17.17 1.09
C THR A 211 -57.83 -16.18 -0.05
N PRO A 212 -58.85 -15.73 -0.80
CA PRO A 212 -58.65 -14.81 -1.92
C PRO A 212 -58.18 -13.42 -1.46
N THR A 213 -57.17 -12.91 -2.15
CA THR A 213 -56.58 -11.58 -1.98
C THR A 213 -57.59 -10.47 -2.32
N PRO A 214 -57.82 -9.48 -1.43
CA PRO A 214 -58.68 -8.33 -1.74
C PRO A 214 -58.04 -7.41 -2.78
N ALA A 215 -58.89 -6.80 -3.61
CA ALA A 215 -58.51 -5.88 -4.69
C ALA A 215 -57.81 -4.61 -4.19
N PRO A 216 -56.87 -4.04 -4.96
CA PRO A 216 -56.08 -2.89 -4.53
C PRO A 216 -56.92 -1.61 -4.41
N VAL A 217 -56.74 -0.90 -3.31
CA VAL A 217 -57.26 0.45 -3.06
C VAL A 217 -56.45 1.45 -3.91
N PRO A 218 -57.10 2.43 -4.58
CA PRO A 218 -56.39 3.42 -5.38
C PRO A 218 -55.51 4.34 -4.52
N THR A 219 -54.27 4.52 -4.95
CA THR A 219 -53.25 5.36 -4.34
C THR A 219 -53.64 6.86 -4.44
N PRO A 220 -53.53 7.65 -3.35
CA PRO A 220 -53.77 9.09 -3.41
C PRO A 220 -52.71 9.80 -4.26
N VAL A 221 -53.17 10.78 -5.05
CA VAL A 221 -52.36 11.64 -5.92
C VAL A 221 -51.42 12.51 -5.09
N PRO A 222 -50.12 12.59 -5.42
CA PRO A 222 -49.16 13.39 -4.66
C PRO A 222 -49.37 14.90 -4.86
N THR A 223 -49.31 15.63 -3.74
CA THR A 223 -49.22 17.10 -3.69
C THR A 223 -47.90 17.57 -4.32
N PRO A 224 -47.89 18.58 -5.21
CA PRO A 224 -46.66 19.09 -5.80
C PRO A 224 -45.73 19.70 -4.75
N ALA A 225 -44.45 19.31 -4.81
CA ALA A 225 -43.38 19.80 -3.96
C ALA A 225 -43.07 21.29 -4.23
N PRO A 226 -42.68 22.07 -3.20
CA PRO A 226 -42.29 23.46 -3.38
C PRO A 226 -41.03 23.57 -4.25
N THR A 227 -41.04 24.55 -5.14
CA THR A 227 -39.95 24.91 -6.05
C THR A 227 -38.68 25.25 -5.26
N PRO A 228 -37.51 24.70 -5.61
CA PRO A 228 -36.26 25.02 -4.93
C PRO A 228 -35.86 26.48 -5.20
N THR A 229 -35.54 27.20 -4.13
CA THR A 229 -34.86 28.50 -4.16
C THR A 229 -33.51 28.34 -4.88
N PRO A 230 -33.12 29.24 -5.80
CA PRO A 230 -31.85 29.12 -6.52
C PRO A 230 -30.66 29.14 -5.56
N THR A 231 -29.88 28.07 -5.61
CA THR A 231 -28.57 27.96 -4.96
C THR A 231 -27.66 29.08 -5.47
N PRO A 232 -26.96 29.84 -4.60
CA PRO A 232 -25.98 30.82 -5.05
C PRO A 232 -24.91 30.16 -5.91
N THR A 233 -24.63 30.77 -7.05
CA THR A 233 -23.55 30.39 -7.97
C THR A 233 -22.24 30.23 -7.20
N PRO A 234 -21.49 29.13 -7.37
CA PRO A 234 -20.20 28.97 -6.70
C PRO A 234 -19.28 30.12 -7.10
N THR A 235 -18.82 30.88 -6.09
CA THR A 235 -17.70 31.80 -6.25
C THR A 235 -16.53 31.03 -6.87
N PRO A 236 -15.88 31.53 -7.93
CA PRO A 236 -14.76 30.85 -8.56
C PRO A 236 -13.71 30.53 -7.49
N THR A 237 -13.40 29.24 -7.35
CA THR A 237 -12.24 28.77 -6.59
C THR A 237 -11.03 29.54 -7.08
N PRO A 238 -10.24 30.18 -6.19
CA PRO A 238 -9.03 30.88 -6.61
C PRO A 238 -8.18 29.92 -7.44
N THR A 239 -7.72 30.39 -8.60
CA THR A 239 -6.71 29.74 -9.43
C THR A 239 -5.62 29.18 -8.51
N PRO A 240 -5.19 27.91 -8.67
CA PRO A 240 -4.09 27.38 -7.88
C PRO A 240 -2.91 28.34 -8.03
N THR A 241 -2.50 28.93 -6.90
CA THR A 241 -1.24 29.65 -6.82
C THR A 241 -0.18 28.71 -7.41
N PRO A 242 0.64 29.16 -8.38
CA PRO A 242 1.68 28.31 -8.94
C PRO A 242 2.46 27.69 -7.78
N THR A 243 2.54 26.36 -7.76
CA THR A 243 3.43 25.63 -6.87
C THR A 243 4.77 26.37 -6.90
N PRO A 244 5.31 26.81 -5.74
CA PRO A 244 6.54 27.57 -5.73
C PRO A 244 7.57 26.79 -6.54
N THR A 245 8.20 27.47 -7.49
CA THR A 245 9.38 26.96 -8.20
C THR A 245 10.27 26.32 -7.13
N PRO A 246 10.70 25.05 -7.30
CA PRO A 246 11.50 24.38 -6.28
C PRO A 246 12.63 25.32 -5.89
N THR A 247 12.68 25.65 -4.59
CA THR A 247 13.79 26.43 -4.07
C THR A 247 15.06 25.70 -4.51
N PRO A 248 16.02 26.37 -5.17
CA PRO A 248 17.20 25.69 -5.68
C PRO A 248 17.84 24.90 -4.54
N THR A 249 17.99 23.59 -4.74
CA THR A 249 18.63 22.70 -3.77
C THR A 249 19.98 23.31 -3.41
N PRO A 250 20.28 23.52 -2.12
CA PRO A 250 21.59 24.02 -1.71
C PRO A 250 22.69 23.17 -2.37
N ALA A 251 23.73 23.83 -2.87
CA ALA A 251 24.86 23.10 -3.42
C ALA A 251 25.39 22.11 -2.37
N PRO A 252 25.69 20.85 -2.74
CA PRO A 252 26.21 19.88 -1.79
C PRO A 252 27.44 20.44 -1.08
N ALA A 253 27.55 20.17 0.22
CA ALA A 253 28.69 20.63 1.00
C ALA A 253 30.01 20.17 0.35
N SER A 254 31.02 21.05 0.33
CA SER A 254 32.28 20.82 -0.41
C SER A 254 33.09 19.60 0.04
N TYR A 255 32.83 19.10 1.25
CA TYR A 255 33.44 17.86 1.74
C TYR A 255 32.76 16.60 1.20
N LYS A 256 31.57 16.71 0.57
CA LYS A 256 30.92 15.57 -0.08
C LYS A 256 31.57 15.29 -1.44
N PRO A 257 31.55 14.06 -1.93
CA PRO A 257 32.05 13.71 -3.26
C PRO A 257 31.32 14.53 -4.33
N GLN A 258 32.10 15.06 -5.28
CA GLN A 258 31.61 15.87 -6.39
C GLN A 258 31.78 15.06 -7.67
N ILE A 259 30.67 14.81 -8.36
CA ILE A 259 30.66 14.15 -9.67
C ILE A 259 30.73 15.24 -10.73
N SER A 260 31.73 15.13 -11.61
CA SER A 260 31.88 15.99 -12.78
C SER A 260 31.97 15.13 -14.04
N TYR A 261 31.61 15.68 -15.18
CA TYR A 261 31.65 14.97 -16.45
C TYR A 261 32.57 15.71 -17.42
N ILE A 262 33.50 14.99 -18.06
CA ILE A 262 34.27 15.56 -19.17
C ILE A 262 33.34 15.80 -20.38
N PRO A 263 33.72 16.71 -21.32
CA PRO A 263 32.95 16.91 -22.54
C PRO A 263 32.71 15.58 -23.27
N ALA A 264 31.49 15.40 -23.77
CA ALA A 264 31.14 14.21 -24.54
C ALA A 264 32.00 14.14 -25.82
N PRO A 265 32.60 12.98 -26.13
CA PRO A 265 33.33 12.82 -27.39
C PRO A 265 32.35 12.93 -28.59
N PRO A 266 32.84 13.21 -29.81
CA PRO A 266 31.99 13.40 -30.99
C PRO A 266 31.07 12.22 -31.32
N ASP A 267 31.45 11.00 -30.95
CA ASP A 267 30.71 9.77 -31.18
C ASP A 267 29.82 9.35 -29.99
N TYR A 268 29.71 10.19 -28.96
CA TYR A 268 28.87 9.91 -27.81
C TYR A 268 27.37 9.95 -28.18
N PRO A 269 26.53 9.09 -27.58
CA PRO A 269 25.11 9.08 -27.90
C PRO A 269 24.43 10.43 -27.68
N THR A 270 23.57 10.81 -28.63
CA THR A 270 22.67 11.97 -28.53
C THR A 270 21.55 11.71 -27.52
N GLN A 271 20.86 12.77 -27.08
CA GLN A 271 19.71 12.62 -26.17
C GLN A 271 18.61 11.73 -26.76
N ALA A 272 18.36 11.81 -28.06
CA ALA A 272 17.38 10.95 -28.74
C ALA A 272 17.80 9.47 -28.69
N GLN A 273 19.09 9.17 -28.87
CA GLN A 273 19.62 7.81 -28.74
C GLN A 273 19.54 7.30 -27.29
N PHE A 274 19.81 8.15 -26.29
CA PHE A 274 19.61 7.80 -24.88
C PHE A 274 18.16 7.46 -24.56
N ASN A 275 17.22 8.30 -25.01
CA ASN A 275 15.79 8.06 -24.79
C ASN A 275 15.34 6.77 -25.48
N ALA A 276 15.83 6.48 -26.69
CA ALA A 276 15.51 5.26 -27.42
C ALA A 276 16.08 4.01 -26.72
N ALA A 277 17.32 4.06 -26.23
CA ALA A 277 17.94 2.96 -25.50
C ALA A 277 17.26 2.70 -24.15
N GLU A 278 16.95 3.75 -23.39
CA GLU A 278 16.19 3.63 -22.14
C GLU A 278 14.82 3.01 -22.39
N LYS A 279 14.11 3.47 -23.42
CA LYS A 279 12.83 2.90 -23.84
C LYS A 279 12.96 1.41 -24.20
N ALA A 280 13.99 1.01 -24.94
CA ALA A 280 14.20 -0.38 -25.30
C ALA A 280 14.39 -1.28 -24.07
N LEU A 281 15.12 -0.81 -23.04
CA LEU A 281 15.27 -1.55 -21.78
C LEU A 281 13.96 -1.60 -20.96
N VAL A 282 13.19 -0.52 -20.95
CA VAL A 282 11.85 -0.52 -20.34
C VAL A 282 10.95 -1.53 -21.03
N ASP A 283 10.95 -1.57 -22.36
CA ASP A 283 10.16 -2.54 -23.14
C ASP A 283 10.63 -3.99 -22.88
N GLN A 284 11.94 -4.22 -22.73
CA GLN A 284 12.51 -5.52 -22.37
C GLN A 284 12.02 -6.04 -21.00
N SER A 285 11.64 -5.15 -20.08
CA SER A 285 11.13 -5.53 -18.75
C SER A 285 9.74 -6.18 -18.76
N GLY A 286 9.06 -6.23 -19.91
CA GLY A 286 7.72 -6.81 -20.01
C GLY A 286 6.67 -6.07 -19.17
N GLY A 287 6.87 -4.76 -18.94
CA GLY A 287 5.97 -3.91 -18.14
C GLY A 287 6.28 -3.85 -16.64
N GLN A 288 7.25 -4.62 -16.13
CA GLN A 288 7.62 -4.61 -14.71
C GLN A 288 8.07 -3.22 -14.22
N ILE A 289 8.82 -2.47 -15.04
CA ILE A 289 9.24 -1.11 -14.69
C ILE A 289 8.04 -0.16 -14.56
N ALA A 290 7.01 -0.32 -15.37
CA ALA A 290 5.80 0.51 -15.25
C ALA A 290 5.07 0.25 -13.93
N ILE A 291 4.98 -1.01 -13.50
CA ILE A 291 4.41 -1.39 -12.21
C ILE A 291 5.22 -0.78 -11.05
N LEU A 292 6.55 -0.82 -11.14
CA LEU A 292 7.42 -0.22 -10.12
C LEU A 292 7.30 1.31 -10.06
N ARG A 293 7.21 1.97 -11.21
CA ARG A 293 6.98 3.43 -11.28
C ARG A 293 5.65 3.83 -10.66
N ASP A 294 4.58 3.07 -10.90
CA ASP A 294 3.29 3.33 -10.26
C ASP A 294 3.35 3.06 -8.75
N ALA A 295 4.04 2.00 -8.32
CA ALA A 295 4.24 1.68 -6.91
C ALA A 295 4.98 2.76 -6.12
N LEU A 296 5.94 3.44 -6.77
CA LEU A 296 6.80 4.48 -6.18
C LEU A 296 6.30 5.90 -6.43
N ARG A 297 5.12 6.07 -7.05
CA ARG A 297 4.49 7.38 -7.17
C ARG A 297 4.26 7.95 -5.78
N VAL A 298 4.65 9.22 -5.60
CA VAL A 298 4.40 9.95 -4.36
C VAL A 298 3.35 11.05 -4.54
N LEU A 299 2.53 11.29 -3.52
CA LEU A 299 1.68 12.48 -3.49
C LEU A 299 2.49 13.75 -3.15
N PRO A 300 2.08 14.92 -3.64
CA PRO A 300 2.64 16.21 -3.21
C PRO A 300 2.52 16.41 -1.69
N ASP A 301 3.50 17.09 -1.09
CA ASP A 301 3.52 17.32 0.36
C ASP A 301 2.34 18.16 0.84
N GLU A 302 1.82 19.07 0.02
CA GLU A 302 0.61 19.85 0.33
C GLU A 302 -0.63 18.96 0.51
N ASP A 303 -0.80 17.97 -0.37
CA ASP A 303 -1.90 17.01 -0.29
C ASP A 303 -1.75 16.10 0.92
N VAL A 304 -0.52 15.65 1.21
CA VAL A 304 -0.22 14.81 2.38
C VAL A 304 -0.45 15.61 3.67
N ASN A 305 0.05 16.84 3.77
CA ASN A 305 -0.12 17.67 4.96
C ASN A 305 -1.61 18.00 5.22
N ALA A 306 -2.44 18.06 4.18
CA ALA A 306 -3.89 18.24 4.29
C ALA A 306 -4.65 16.99 4.79
N VAL A 307 -4.01 15.81 4.84
CA VAL A 307 -4.65 14.58 5.35
C VAL A 307 -4.87 14.69 6.86
N VAL A 308 -6.12 14.49 7.25
CA VAL A 308 -6.61 14.34 8.62
C VAL A 308 -7.75 13.33 8.64
N ALA A 309 -8.04 12.73 9.79
CA ALA A 309 -9.08 11.71 9.92
C ALA A 309 -10.47 12.25 9.50
N GLY A 310 -11.21 11.45 8.73
CA GLY A 310 -12.57 11.73 8.26
C GLY A 310 -12.67 12.78 7.14
N ARG A 311 -11.56 13.32 6.64
CA ARG A 311 -11.61 14.34 5.58
C ARG A 311 -12.13 13.75 4.28
N ALA A 312 -13.23 14.30 3.76
CA ALA A 312 -13.87 13.83 2.53
C ALA A 312 -12.96 13.86 1.29
N ALA A 313 -11.97 14.76 1.26
CA ALA A 313 -10.97 14.87 0.20
C ALA A 313 -9.73 13.99 0.42
N ASN A 314 -9.71 13.11 1.43
CA ASN A 314 -8.63 12.13 1.58
C ASN A 314 -8.51 11.23 0.34
N PRO A 315 -7.27 10.82 -0.03
CA PRO A 315 -7.03 9.83 -1.08
C PRO A 315 -7.76 8.50 -0.84
N SER A 316 -8.00 7.70 -1.89
CA SER A 316 -8.76 6.45 -1.80
C SER A 316 -8.10 5.43 -0.87
N ASN A 317 -6.77 5.29 -0.91
CA ASN A 317 -6.02 4.40 -0.04
C ASN A 317 -6.11 4.83 1.44
N VAL A 318 -6.10 6.13 1.73
CA VAL A 318 -6.31 6.67 3.08
C VAL A 318 -7.73 6.35 3.57
N LYS A 319 -8.76 6.67 2.78
CA LYS A 319 -10.17 6.36 3.13
C LYS A 319 -10.39 4.87 3.41
N ARG A 320 -9.72 4.00 2.65
CA ARG A 320 -9.74 2.56 2.87
C ARG A 320 -9.12 2.19 4.22
N VAL A 321 -7.94 2.74 4.53
CA VAL A 321 -7.29 2.52 5.82
C VAL A 321 -8.15 3.04 6.97
N GLU A 322 -8.78 4.21 6.83
CA GLU A 322 -9.69 4.75 7.85
C GLU A 322 -10.89 3.83 8.10
N ALA A 323 -11.46 3.23 7.05
CA ALA A 323 -12.56 2.29 7.18
C ALA A 323 -12.15 0.97 7.86
N ILE A 324 -10.90 0.53 7.69
CA ILE A 324 -10.38 -0.72 8.28
C ILE A 324 -9.87 -0.50 9.71
N ILE A 325 -9.15 0.60 9.91
CA ILE A 325 -8.49 1.02 11.16
C ILE A 325 -8.92 2.46 11.45
N PRO A 326 -10.11 2.69 12.03
CA PRO A 326 -10.42 4.00 12.61
C PRO A 326 -9.44 4.31 13.76
N GLU A 327 -9.32 5.58 14.15
CA GLU A 327 -8.38 6.02 15.19
C GLU A 327 -8.52 5.22 16.50
N SER A 328 -9.75 4.92 16.91
CA SER A 328 -10.01 4.09 18.10
C SER A 328 -9.43 2.68 18.00
N LYS A 329 -9.41 2.09 16.80
CA LYS A 329 -8.78 0.78 16.56
C LYS A 329 -7.26 0.91 16.52
N PHE A 330 -6.72 1.97 15.93
CA PHE A 330 -5.28 2.25 15.98
C PHE A 330 -4.80 2.38 17.44
N ASP A 331 -5.56 3.11 18.27
CA ASP A 331 -5.29 3.24 19.71
C ASP A 331 -5.33 1.90 20.45
N ALA A 332 -6.30 1.04 20.13
CA ALA A 332 -6.40 -0.29 20.73
C ALA A 332 -5.26 -1.23 20.29
N LEU A 333 -4.78 -1.11 19.05
CA LEU A 333 -3.67 -1.92 18.53
C LEU A 333 -2.32 -1.44 19.07
N PHE A 334 -2.15 -0.14 19.32
CA PHE A 334 -0.89 0.48 19.72
C PHE A 334 -1.05 1.38 20.95
N PRO A 335 -1.52 0.85 22.09
CA PRO A 335 -1.82 1.66 23.27
C PRO A 335 -0.59 2.31 23.88
N VAL A 336 0.58 1.67 23.78
CA VAL A 336 1.82 2.06 24.46
C VAL A 336 2.87 2.66 23.52
N ARG A 337 2.46 3.00 22.29
CA ARG A 337 3.34 3.64 21.32
C ARG A 337 3.92 4.96 21.84
N ASN A 338 5.09 5.32 21.32
CA ASN A 338 5.60 6.68 21.46
C ASN A 338 4.61 7.68 20.83
N VAL A 339 4.34 8.80 21.50
CA VAL A 339 3.34 9.79 21.09
C VAL A 339 3.59 10.42 19.72
N ALA A 340 4.83 10.39 19.22
CA ALA A 340 5.17 10.84 17.86
C ALA A 340 4.53 9.95 16.76
N TYR A 341 4.22 8.69 17.07
CA TYR A 341 3.42 7.81 16.22
C TYR A 341 1.93 8.13 16.38
N SER A 342 1.51 9.29 15.87
CA SER A 342 0.11 9.70 15.86
C SER A 342 -0.67 9.03 14.73
N TYR A 343 -1.99 8.91 14.90
CA TYR A 343 -2.86 8.37 13.85
C TYR A 343 -2.83 9.24 12.58
N VAL A 344 -2.76 10.57 12.72
CA VAL A 344 -2.59 11.47 11.57
C VAL A 344 -1.28 11.23 10.83
N ASN A 345 -0.17 10.99 11.53
CA ASN A 345 1.11 10.65 10.89
C ASN A 345 1.05 9.29 10.18
N PHE A 346 0.32 8.32 10.75
CA PHE A 346 0.05 7.05 10.09
C PHE A 346 -0.72 7.26 8.77
N LEU A 347 -1.82 8.01 8.80
CA LEU A 347 -2.60 8.32 7.59
C LEU A 347 -1.77 9.08 6.55
N ARG A 348 -0.92 10.02 6.97
CA ARG A 348 -0.01 10.78 6.09
C ARG A 348 1.06 9.91 5.45
N GLY A 349 1.64 8.97 6.21
CA GLY A 349 2.59 7.99 5.68
C GLY A 349 1.96 7.10 4.60
N ILE A 350 0.71 6.68 4.80
CA ILE A 350 -0.08 5.94 3.79
C ILE A 350 -0.39 6.83 2.58
N ALA A 351 -0.83 8.07 2.81
CA ALA A 351 -1.17 9.01 1.75
C ALA A 351 0.01 9.27 0.81
N LYS A 352 1.22 9.42 1.35
CA LYS A 352 2.41 9.72 0.55
C LYS A 352 2.65 8.69 -0.54
N PHE A 353 2.28 7.41 -0.34
CA PHE A 353 2.47 6.33 -1.30
C PHE A 353 1.13 5.66 -1.66
N PRO A 354 0.40 6.18 -2.68
CA PRO A 354 -0.92 5.68 -3.08
C PRO A 354 -1.02 4.18 -3.39
N ALA A 355 0.09 3.55 -3.78
CA ALA A 355 0.13 2.13 -4.09
C ALA A 355 -0.02 1.25 -2.83
N TYR A 356 0.39 1.73 -1.66
CA TYR A 356 0.17 1.00 -0.42
C TYR A 356 -1.30 1.11 -0.03
N CYS A 357 -1.95 -0.06 0.14
CA CYS A 357 -3.41 -0.13 0.23
C CYS A 357 -4.10 0.54 -0.96
N GLY A 358 -3.54 0.45 -2.17
CA GLY A 358 -4.08 1.05 -3.39
C GLY A 358 -5.29 0.32 -4.00
N ASP A 359 -5.83 0.91 -5.05
CA ASP A 359 -6.89 0.32 -5.89
C ASP A 359 -6.32 -0.70 -6.88
N TYR A 360 -7.13 -1.69 -7.26
CA TYR A 360 -6.75 -2.72 -8.24
C TYR A 360 -7.79 -2.78 -9.36
N THR A 361 -7.32 -2.77 -10.61
CA THR A 361 -8.18 -2.84 -11.81
C THR A 361 -8.28 -4.25 -12.40
N ASP A 362 -7.58 -5.22 -11.81
CA ASP A 362 -7.44 -6.59 -12.29
C ASP A 362 -8.32 -7.61 -11.53
N GLY A 363 -9.30 -7.10 -10.77
CA GLY A 363 -10.27 -7.92 -10.03
C GLY A 363 -9.80 -8.35 -8.63
N ARG A 364 -8.59 -7.98 -8.19
CA ARG A 364 -8.14 -8.19 -6.82
C ARG A 364 -8.96 -7.39 -5.80
N ASP A 365 -9.24 -8.00 -4.65
CA ASP A 365 -9.96 -7.34 -3.55
C ASP A 365 -9.02 -6.40 -2.78
N ALA A 366 -9.10 -5.11 -3.09
CA ALA A 366 -8.31 -4.06 -2.45
C ALA A 366 -8.49 -3.99 -0.93
N ASN A 367 -9.69 -4.26 -0.41
CA ASN A 367 -9.96 -4.20 1.03
C ASN A 367 -9.36 -5.40 1.76
N ALA A 368 -9.48 -6.61 1.20
CA ALA A 368 -8.85 -7.80 1.76
C ALA A 368 -7.32 -7.71 1.73
N ILE A 369 -6.76 -7.23 0.61
CA ILE A 369 -5.31 -7.02 0.49
C ILE A 369 -4.83 -5.96 1.47
N CYS A 370 -5.53 -4.81 1.58
CA CYS A 370 -5.14 -3.78 2.52
C CYS A 370 -5.16 -4.27 3.97
N ARG A 371 -6.19 -5.03 4.40
CA ARG A 371 -6.21 -5.65 5.73
C ARG A 371 -4.97 -6.52 5.96
N LYS A 372 -4.58 -7.33 4.97
CA LYS A 372 -3.41 -8.21 5.06
C LYS A 372 -2.10 -7.43 5.09
N LEU A 373 -1.93 -6.41 4.24
CA LEU A 373 -0.77 -5.53 4.23
C LEU A 373 -0.57 -4.81 5.58
N LEU A 374 -1.66 -4.31 6.15
CA LEU A 374 -1.66 -3.69 7.48
C LEU A 374 -1.25 -4.69 8.55
N ALA A 375 -1.87 -5.88 8.60
CA ALA A 375 -1.52 -6.93 9.56
C ALA A 375 -0.04 -7.34 9.45
N THR A 376 0.47 -7.49 8.22
CA THR A 376 1.88 -7.78 7.95
C THR A 376 2.78 -6.67 8.49
N SER A 377 2.48 -5.41 8.18
CA SER A 377 3.34 -4.28 8.57
C SER A 377 3.34 -4.09 10.09
N PHE A 378 2.18 -4.19 10.74
CA PHE A 378 2.04 -4.09 12.19
C PHE A 378 2.78 -5.20 12.92
N ALA A 379 2.73 -6.43 12.40
CA ALA A 379 3.51 -7.54 12.94
C ALA A 379 5.03 -7.31 12.85
N HIS A 380 5.50 -6.71 11.76
CA HIS A 380 6.90 -6.31 11.68
C HIS A 380 7.23 -5.20 12.68
N PHE A 381 6.35 -4.20 12.88
CA PHE A 381 6.58 -3.13 13.85
C PHE A 381 6.78 -3.64 15.28
N VAL A 382 6.13 -4.72 15.69
CA VAL A 382 6.36 -5.37 17.00
C VAL A 382 7.84 -5.76 17.18
N GLN A 383 8.43 -6.37 16.15
CA GLN A 383 9.82 -6.81 16.22
C GLN A 383 10.82 -5.68 15.98
N GLU A 384 10.51 -4.72 15.10
CA GLU A 384 11.41 -3.59 14.80
C GLU A 384 11.44 -2.54 15.93
N THR A 385 10.29 -2.25 16.54
CA THR A 385 10.12 -1.08 17.41
C THR A 385 9.41 -1.40 18.72
N GLY A 386 9.03 -2.64 18.96
CA GLY A 386 8.25 -2.98 20.15
C GLY A 386 9.08 -2.96 21.44
N ALA A 387 8.42 -2.65 22.56
CA ALA A 387 9.05 -2.72 23.87
C ALA A 387 9.50 -4.16 24.20
N ASN A 388 8.75 -5.15 23.71
CA ASN A 388 8.99 -6.58 23.90
C ASN A 388 9.28 -6.94 25.37
N TRP A 389 8.55 -6.30 26.28
CA TRP A 389 8.70 -6.42 27.72
C TRP A 389 7.49 -7.17 28.29
N PRO A 390 7.63 -8.47 28.65
CA PRO A 390 6.50 -9.31 29.03
C PRO A 390 5.66 -8.82 30.22
N SER A 391 6.29 -8.13 31.18
CA SER A 391 5.62 -7.62 32.38
C SER A 391 5.25 -6.14 32.31
N LEU A 392 5.37 -5.49 31.16
CA LEU A 392 5.05 -4.08 30.97
C LEU A 392 3.57 -3.81 31.27
N THR A 393 3.29 -2.96 32.25
CA THR A 393 1.93 -2.47 32.57
C THR A 393 1.74 -1.01 32.14
N PRO A 394 0.49 -0.53 31.97
CA PRO A 394 0.24 0.89 31.72
C PRO A 394 0.80 1.81 32.82
N ALA A 395 0.77 1.40 34.10
CA ALA A 395 1.37 2.18 35.19
C ALA A 395 2.89 2.37 35.01
N GLN A 396 3.60 1.30 34.64
CA GLN A 396 5.04 1.36 34.39
C GLN A 396 5.38 2.24 33.20
N ALA A 397 4.64 2.10 32.09
CA ALA A 397 4.82 2.95 30.91
C ALA A 397 4.62 4.43 31.25
N ARG A 398 3.51 4.77 31.93
CA ARG A 398 3.16 6.17 32.23
C ARG A 398 4.10 6.84 33.23
N SER A 399 4.62 6.11 34.21
CA SER A 399 5.50 6.66 35.26
C SER A 399 6.97 6.68 34.84
N GLY A 400 7.43 5.67 34.10
CA GLY A 400 8.84 5.55 33.71
C GLY A 400 9.19 6.20 32.37
N TYR A 401 8.21 6.41 31.48
CA TYR A 401 8.47 6.78 30.09
C TYR A 401 7.51 7.89 29.60
N PRO A 402 7.86 9.16 29.82
CA PRO A 402 7.01 10.30 29.49
C PRO A 402 6.54 10.35 28.03
N ASP A 403 7.41 9.96 27.08
CA ASP A 403 7.11 9.96 25.64
C ASP A 403 6.07 8.92 25.22
N HIS A 404 5.61 8.09 26.16
CA HIS A 404 4.56 7.08 25.96
C HIS A 404 3.29 7.44 26.72
N ASN A 405 3.33 8.41 27.63
CA ASN A 405 2.19 8.78 28.46
C ASN A 405 1.12 9.49 27.62
N ASN A 406 0.10 8.72 27.25
CA ASN A 406 -0.98 9.16 26.37
C ASN A 406 -2.36 8.87 26.98
N ALA A 407 -3.41 9.43 26.38
CA ALA A 407 -4.78 9.31 26.86
C ALA A 407 -5.35 7.88 26.80
N VAL A 408 -4.79 7.01 25.96
CA VAL A 408 -5.19 5.59 25.84
C VAL A 408 -4.73 4.84 27.08
N LEU A 409 -3.44 4.94 27.43
CA LEU A 409 -2.86 4.27 28.61
C LEU A 409 -3.56 4.69 29.91
N ALA A 410 -3.96 5.96 30.03
CA ALA A 410 -4.65 6.46 31.22
C ALA A 410 -6.01 5.76 31.48
N LYS A 411 -6.63 5.18 30.46
CA LYS A 411 -7.95 4.51 30.55
C LYS A 411 -7.85 2.99 30.69
N MET A 412 -6.67 2.41 30.49
CA MET A 412 -6.45 0.97 30.59
C MET A 412 -6.35 0.50 32.06
N PRO A 413 -6.55 -0.80 32.35
CA PRO A 413 -6.22 -1.37 33.66
C PRO A 413 -4.74 -1.18 33.97
N GLN A 414 -4.42 -0.42 35.04
CA GLN A 414 -3.07 0.09 35.26
C GLN A 414 -2.03 -0.99 35.62
N ASP A 415 -2.47 -2.10 36.22
CA ASP A 415 -1.60 -3.18 36.72
C ASP A 415 -1.69 -4.48 35.91
N THR A 416 -2.42 -4.46 34.78
CA THR A 416 -2.50 -5.62 33.88
C THR A 416 -1.39 -5.54 32.84
N PRO A 417 -0.59 -6.60 32.64
CA PRO A 417 0.42 -6.62 31.58
C PRO A 417 -0.20 -6.38 30.20
N ILE A 418 0.45 -5.53 29.41
CA ILE A 418 0.08 -5.25 28.03
C ILE A 418 0.60 -6.42 27.16
N PRO A 419 -0.25 -7.09 26.38
CA PRO A 419 0.18 -8.13 25.44
C PRO A 419 1.32 -7.68 24.52
N PHE A 420 2.32 -8.53 24.32
CA PHE A 420 3.55 -8.16 23.57
C PHE A 420 3.25 -7.60 22.17
N TRP A 421 2.24 -8.13 21.48
CA TRP A 421 1.87 -7.69 20.12
C TRP A 421 1.26 -6.27 20.10
N GLN A 422 0.75 -5.78 21.23
CA GLN A 422 0.27 -4.40 21.42
C GLN A 422 1.40 -3.44 21.86
N GLN A 423 2.64 -3.94 22.01
CA GLN A 423 3.78 -3.13 22.44
C GLN A 423 4.61 -2.54 21.28
N ALA A 424 4.15 -2.69 20.04
CA ALA A 424 4.81 -2.08 18.87
C ALA A 424 4.86 -0.55 18.94
N LEU A 425 5.73 0.05 18.11
CA LEU A 425 5.89 1.50 18.00
C LEU A 425 6.35 2.16 19.31
N TRP A 426 7.05 1.41 20.16
CA TRP A 426 7.65 1.93 21.38
C TRP A 426 8.91 2.75 21.04
N PHE A 427 9.87 2.16 20.32
CA PHE A 427 11.08 2.85 19.93
C PHE A 427 10.87 3.70 18.67
N LEU A 428 11.14 4.99 18.78
CA LEU A 428 11.17 5.91 17.64
C LEU A 428 12.56 5.94 16.96
N ARG A 429 13.59 5.72 17.78
CA ARG A 429 15.01 5.69 17.44
C ARG A 429 15.62 4.41 17.99
N GLU A 430 16.63 3.89 17.31
CA GLU A 430 17.36 2.71 17.76
C GLU A 430 17.87 2.90 19.19
N SER A 431 17.59 1.93 20.05
CA SER A 431 17.95 2.01 21.47
C SER A 431 19.47 2.16 21.63
N GLY A 432 19.89 3.12 22.45
CA GLY A 432 21.31 3.44 22.67
C GLY A 432 21.90 4.49 21.73
N TYR A 433 21.14 4.98 20.74
CA TYR A 433 21.58 6.02 19.80
C TYR A 433 20.95 7.38 20.09
N ASN A 434 21.71 8.44 19.80
CA ASN A 434 21.27 9.83 19.95
C ASN A 434 21.49 10.61 18.65
N GLU A 435 20.62 11.58 18.38
CA GLU A 435 20.75 12.47 17.22
C GLU A 435 22.05 13.28 17.27
N GLY A 436 22.64 13.52 16.09
CA GLY A 436 23.90 14.26 15.96
C GLY A 436 25.14 13.55 16.50
N SER A 437 24.97 12.40 17.16
CA SER A 437 26.06 11.58 17.65
C SER A 437 26.75 10.84 16.49
N ALA A 438 28.08 10.76 16.54
CA ALA A 438 28.88 10.01 15.57
C ALA A 438 29.23 8.62 16.13
N VAL A 439 28.31 8.02 16.90
CA VAL A 439 28.59 6.91 17.81
C VAL A 439 28.61 5.55 17.09
N GLY A 440 27.88 5.39 15.97
CA GLY A 440 27.73 4.11 15.30
C GLY A 440 28.47 3.90 13.97
N ALA A 441 28.29 2.68 13.49
CA ALA A 441 28.83 2.16 12.23
C ALA A 441 27.81 2.19 11.07
N TYR A 442 26.62 2.79 11.24
CA TYR A 442 25.56 2.80 10.21
C TYR A 442 25.85 3.83 9.11
N GLN A 443 27.06 3.84 8.60
CA GLN A 443 27.52 4.88 7.71
C GLN A 443 28.61 4.34 6.78
N GLN A 444 28.46 4.56 5.48
CA GLN A 444 29.45 4.23 4.46
C GLN A 444 29.89 5.52 3.76
N CYS A 445 30.76 6.28 4.43
CA CYS A 445 31.01 7.69 4.11
C CYS A 445 32.35 7.99 3.45
N THR A 446 33.27 7.02 3.45
CA THR A 446 34.64 7.19 2.99
C THR A 446 34.96 6.24 1.84
N PRO A 447 35.89 6.61 0.93
CA PRO A 447 36.38 5.70 -0.10
C PRO A 447 36.86 4.36 0.49
N GLY A 448 36.48 3.24 -0.13
CA GLY A 448 36.90 1.88 0.26
C GLY A 448 35.77 0.92 0.68
N SER A 449 34.61 1.43 1.14
CA SER A 449 33.39 0.63 1.32
C SER A 449 32.52 0.75 0.07
N HIS A 450 32.05 -0.36 -0.52
CA HIS A 450 31.13 -0.43 -1.68
C HIS A 450 31.07 0.87 -2.51
N ALA A 451 31.93 0.96 -3.55
CA ALA A 451 32.33 2.21 -4.18
C ALA A 451 31.19 3.19 -4.53
N THR A 452 29.98 2.72 -4.79
CA THR A 452 28.82 3.57 -5.13
C THR A 452 28.14 4.22 -3.92
N ASN A 453 28.14 3.62 -2.73
CA ASN A 453 27.33 4.11 -1.61
C ASN A 453 27.83 5.45 -1.06
N TRP A 454 29.14 5.59 -0.87
CA TRP A 454 29.73 6.85 -0.37
C TRP A 454 29.68 7.96 -1.42
N ILE A 455 29.63 7.63 -2.72
CA ILE A 455 29.57 8.58 -3.84
C ILE A 455 28.16 9.14 -4.01
N PHE A 456 27.16 8.27 -4.13
CA PHE A 456 25.79 8.64 -4.49
C PHE A 456 24.89 8.89 -3.29
N TYR A 457 25.24 8.35 -2.12
CA TYR A 457 24.53 8.60 -0.87
C TYR A 457 25.50 9.16 0.19
N PRO A 458 26.13 10.32 -0.08
CA PRO A 458 27.22 10.82 0.73
C PRO A 458 26.75 11.30 2.10
N CYS A 459 27.45 10.84 3.14
CA CYS A 459 27.08 11.20 4.50
C CYS A 459 27.31 12.69 4.79
N ALA A 460 26.38 13.29 5.52
CA ALA A 460 26.58 14.60 6.14
C ALA A 460 27.52 14.55 7.35
N LYS A 461 28.02 15.70 7.78
CA LYS A 461 28.81 15.91 8.99
C LYS A 461 28.08 16.85 9.96
N ASN A 462 28.20 16.58 11.26
CA ASN A 462 27.76 17.49 12.30
C ASN A 462 28.68 18.72 12.41
N SER A 463 28.32 19.66 13.29
CA SER A 463 29.09 20.89 13.55
C SER A 463 30.53 20.66 14.04
N ALA A 464 30.82 19.48 14.60
CA ALA A 464 32.17 19.07 14.99
C ALA A 464 32.97 18.41 13.85
N GLY A 465 32.42 18.38 12.63
CA GLY A 465 33.07 17.78 11.45
C GLY A 465 33.08 16.25 11.42
N LYS A 466 32.35 15.59 12.33
CA LYS A 466 32.19 14.13 12.34
C LYS A 466 30.99 13.72 11.49
N TYR A 467 31.08 12.60 10.80
CA TYR A 467 29.94 12.09 10.03
C TYR A 467 28.73 11.80 10.92
N LEU A 468 27.54 12.09 10.38
CA LEU A 468 26.28 11.69 10.99
C LEU A 468 26.10 10.18 10.89
N ASP A 469 25.52 9.61 11.93
CA ASP A 469 25.18 8.21 11.98
C ASP A 469 23.72 7.98 11.55
N TYR A 470 23.51 7.00 10.67
CA TYR A 470 22.21 6.66 10.09
C TYR A 470 21.61 5.43 10.77
N PHE A 471 21.62 5.42 12.11
CA PHE A 471 20.95 4.40 12.92
C PHE A 471 19.43 4.36 12.70
N GLY A 472 18.79 3.31 13.21
CA GLY A 472 17.36 3.04 12.99
C GLY A 472 16.42 4.18 13.43
N ARG A 473 15.55 4.61 12.52
CA ARG A 473 14.48 5.60 12.79
C ARG A 473 13.11 5.15 12.26
N GLY A 474 12.06 5.55 12.96
CA GLY A 474 10.67 5.30 12.55
C GLY A 474 10.25 3.83 12.67
N ALA A 475 9.04 3.54 12.17
CA ALA A 475 8.34 2.26 12.39
C ALA A 475 9.06 1.06 11.77
N LYS A 476 9.87 1.28 10.73
CA LYS A 476 10.70 0.25 10.08
C LYS A 476 12.14 0.21 10.61
N GLN A 477 12.54 1.12 11.50
CA GLN A 477 13.95 1.31 11.86
C GLN A 477 14.80 1.45 10.59
N LEU A 478 14.49 2.47 9.77
CA LEU A 478 15.28 2.76 8.57
C LEU A 478 16.71 3.11 8.99
N SER A 479 17.70 2.38 8.46
CA SER A 479 19.11 2.56 8.80
C SER A 479 19.99 2.62 7.56
N TRP A 480 21.21 3.15 7.68
CA TRP A 480 22.23 3.34 6.65
C TRP A 480 21.96 4.48 5.65
N ASN A 481 23.02 5.22 5.32
CA ASN A 481 22.99 6.28 4.31
C ASN A 481 22.43 5.81 2.96
N TYR A 482 22.73 4.58 2.54
CA TYR A 482 22.22 4.01 1.29
C TYR A 482 20.74 3.59 1.32
N ASN A 483 20.04 3.72 2.46
CA ASN A 483 18.58 3.67 2.51
C ASN A 483 17.96 5.07 2.66
N PHE A 484 18.59 5.95 3.46
CA PHE A 484 18.15 7.34 3.59
C PHE A 484 18.24 8.11 2.27
N GLY A 485 19.31 7.92 1.50
CA GLY A 485 19.52 8.57 0.20
C GLY A 485 18.42 8.24 -0.81
N PRO A 486 18.17 6.96 -1.15
CA PRO A 486 17.07 6.58 -2.05
C PRO A 486 15.69 6.99 -1.54
N PHE A 487 15.45 6.92 -0.22
CA PHE A 487 14.20 7.40 0.35
C PHE A 487 14.03 8.92 0.14
N SER A 488 15.09 9.69 0.40
CA SER A 488 15.13 11.13 0.15
C SER A 488 14.92 11.46 -1.32
N GLN A 489 15.61 10.75 -2.23
CA GLN A 489 15.45 10.90 -3.68
C GLN A 489 14.00 10.66 -4.10
N THR A 490 13.36 9.62 -3.56
CA THR A 490 11.96 9.28 -3.87
C THR A 490 10.99 10.40 -3.45
N LEU A 491 11.24 11.03 -2.31
CA LEU A 491 10.34 12.04 -1.76
C LEU A 491 10.58 13.44 -2.33
N TYR A 492 11.84 13.79 -2.55
CA TYR A 492 12.28 15.18 -2.76
C TYR A 492 13.03 15.39 -4.09
N GLY A 493 13.34 14.32 -4.83
CA GLY A 493 14.21 14.41 -6.00
C GLY A 493 15.67 14.73 -5.65
N ASP A 494 16.02 14.70 -4.36
CA ASP A 494 17.36 14.98 -3.83
C ASP A 494 17.71 14.00 -2.72
N VAL A 495 18.88 13.37 -2.81
CA VAL A 495 19.40 12.46 -1.79
C VAL A 495 19.78 13.18 -0.49
N ASN A 496 20.13 14.47 -0.54
CA ASN A 496 20.75 15.18 0.59
C ASN A 496 19.74 15.59 1.66
N THR A 497 18.48 15.84 1.29
CA THR A 497 17.46 16.33 2.23
C THR A 497 17.34 15.49 3.51
N LEU A 498 17.36 14.15 3.41
CA LEU A 498 17.39 13.26 4.59
C LEU A 498 18.79 12.77 4.98
N LEU A 499 19.79 12.93 4.12
CA LEU A 499 21.18 12.64 4.52
C LEU A 499 21.74 13.74 5.43
N ASP A 500 21.33 14.99 5.22
CA ASP A 500 21.73 16.16 6.01
C ASP A 500 20.93 16.30 7.31
N ASP A 501 19.70 15.79 7.32
CA ASP A 501 18.83 15.80 8.50
C ASP A 501 18.06 14.48 8.65
N PRO A 502 18.75 13.39 9.05
CA PRO A 502 18.12 12.08 9.19
C PRO A 502 17.08 12.03 10.32
N GLY A 503 17.15 12.97 11.29
CA GLY A 503 16.19 13.07 12.39
C GLY A 503 14.75 13.30 11.94
N LYS A 504 14.54 13.94 10.78
CA LYS A 504 13.21 14.12 10.16
C LYS A 504 12.43 12.82 10.01
N VAL A 505 13.12 11.69 9.79
CA VAL A 505 12.46 10.37 9.66
C VAL A 505 11.76 9.97 10.95
N ALA A 506 12.28 10.35 12.12
CA ALA A 506 11.64 10.10 13.41
C ALA A 506 10.59 11.17 13.76
N ASP A 507 10.88 12.44 13.50
CA ASP A 507 10.15 13.56 14.11
C ASP A 507 8.94 14.04 13.30
N THR A 508 8.72 13.51 12.11
CA THR A 508 7.62 13.91 11.20
C THR A 508 6.77 12.70 10.81
N TRP A 509 5.79 12.88 9.92
CA TRP A 509 5.01 11.78 9.35
C TRP A 509 5.86 10.77 8.55
N LEU A 510 7.13 11.10 8.28
CA LEU A 510 8.12 10.16 7.74
C LEU A 510 8.36 8.95 8.64
N ASN A 511 7.97 9.00 9.92
CA ASN A 511 8.10 7.88 10.85
C ASN A 511 7.25 6.67 10.45
N PHE A 512 6.15 6.90 9.72
CA PHE A 512 5.41 5.84 9.02
C PHE A 512 5.76 5.77 7.53
N ALA A 513 6.01 6.90 6.87
CA ALA A 513 6.26 6.90 5.43
C ALA A 513 7.51 6.12 5.05
N SER A 514 8.55 6.10 5.88
CA SER A 514 9.75 5.28 5.67
C SER A 514 9.42 3.78 5.63
N ALA A 515 8.49 3.32 6.47
CA ALA A 515 8.02 1.93 6.47
C ALA A 515 7.18 1.62 5.23
N VAL A 516 6.33 2.55 4.81
CA VAL A 516 5.51 2.41 3.60
C VAL A 516 6.40 2.41 2.36
N TRP A 517 7.36 3.33 2.26
CA TRP A 517 8.38 3.36 1.22
C TRP A 517 9.12 2.04 1.13
N PHE A 518 9.64 1.53 2.25
CA PHE A 518 10.32 0.23 2.27
C PHE A 518 9.40 -0.90 1.77
N ALA A 519 8.10 -0.85 2.11
CA ALA A 519 7.15 -1.86 1.68
C ALA A 519 6.90 -1.87 0.16
N VAL A 520 6.94 -0.71 -0.50
CA VAL A 520 6.66 -0.56 -1.94
C VAL A 520 7.92 -0.50 -2.81
N THR A 521 9.10 -0.41 -2.21
CA THR A 521 10.38 -0.26 -2.93
C THR A 521 11.08 -1.59 -3.15
N PRO A 522 11.52 -1.93 -4.38
CA PRO A 522 12.34 -3.11 -4.62
C PRO A 522 13.79 -2.90 -4.15
N GLN A 523 14.35 -3.93 -3.51
CA GLN A 523 15.78 -4.01 -3.18
C GLN A 523 16.37 -5.25 -3.87
N THR A 524 16.46 -5.18 -5.20
CA THR A 524 16.79 -6.31 -6.07
C THR A 524 18.03 -7.08 -5.56
N PRO A 525 17.96 -8.42 -5.44
CA PRO A 525 16.93 -9.32 -6.00
C PRO A 525 15.60 -9.39 -5.23
N LYS A 526 15.45 -8.69 -4.10
CA LYS A 526 14.21 -8.69 -3.33
C LYS A 526 13.13 -7.83 -4.01
N PRO A 527 11.89 -8.33 -4.20
CA PRO A 527 10.78 -7.55 -4.72
C PRO A 527 10.32 -6.49 -3.70
N PRO A 528 9.40 -5.59 -4.08
CA PRO A 528 8.59 -4.86 -3.10
C PRO A 528 7.93 -5.83 -2.12
N MET A 529 7.93 -5.51 -0.83
CA MET A 529 7.30 -6.35 0.20
C MET A 529 5.81 -6.55 -0.07
N THR A 530 5.14 -5.54 -0.64
CA THR A 530 3.72 -5.62 -1.02
C THR A 530 3.43 -6.77 -1.98
N TRP A 531 4.36 -7.12 -2.88
CA TRP A 531 4.17 -8.17 -3.88
C TRP A 531 4.09 -9.58 -3.29
N ALA A 532 4.70 -9.78 -2.12
CA ALA A 532 4.58 -11.03 -1.38
C ALA A 532 3.18 -11.23 -0.77
N ILE A 533 2.35 -10.18 -0.75
CA ILE A 533 1.04 -10.17 -0.08
C ILE A 533 -0.11 -9.96 -1.06
N ASP A 534 0.04 -9.04 -2.02
CA ASP A 534 -1.04 -8.60 -2.91
C ASP A 534 -1.27 -9.51 -4.13
N GLY A 535 -0.47 -10.58 -4.25
CA GLY A 535 -0.58 -11.56 -5.32
C GLY A 535 0.08 -11.14 -6.65
N THR A 536 0.81 -10.02 -6.69
CA THR A 536 1.58 -9.60 -7.87
C THR A 536 2.69 -10.60 -8.20
N TRP A 537 3.41 -11.11 -7.19
CA TRP A 537 4.40 -12.16 -7.40
C TRP A 537 3.73 -13.52 -7.57
N LYS A 538 3.93 -14.14 -8.74
CA LYS A 538 3.57 -15.53 -9.03
C LYS A 538 4.84 -16.37 -9.08
N PRO A 539 5.09 -17.27 -8.10
CA PRO A 539 6.30 -18.09 -8.08
C PRO A 539 6.50 -18.90 -9.34
N ASN A 540 7.73 -18.93 -9.84
CA ASN A 540 8.15 -19.86 -10.88
C ASN A 540 8.93 -21.05 -10.29
N ALA A 541 9.49 -21.92 -11.16
CA ALA A 541 10.23 -23.09 -10.72
C ALA A 541 11.47 -22.75 -9.85
N VAL A 542 12.13 -21.61 -10.10
CA VAL A 542 13.28 -21.15 -9.30
C VAL A 542 12.82 -20.78 -7.89
N ASP A 543 11.73 -20.02 -7.80
CA ASP A 543 11.14 -19.63 -6.51
C ASP A 543 10.75 -20.88 -5.70
N LEU A 544 10.03 -21.80 -6.32
CA LEU A 544 9.58 -23.04 -5.66
C LEU A 544 10.76 -23.92 -5.23
N GLY A 545 11.81 -24.05 -6.04
CA GLY A 545 13.04 -24.78 -5.68
C GLY A 545 13.84 -24.13 -4.55
N ASN A 546 13.63 -22.83 -4.33
CA ASN A 546 14.18 -22.06 -3.21
C ASN A 546 13.26 -21.99 -1.99
N ASN A 547 12.16 -22.76 -1.99
CA ASN A 547 11.10 -22.72 -0.97
C ASN A 547 10.49 -21.31 -0.79
N MET A 548 10.51 -20.50 -1.83
CA MET A 548 9.95 -19.15 -1.84
C MET A 548 8.51 -19.19 -2.34
N LYS A 549 7.56 -18.72 -1.53
CA LYS A 549 6.14 -18.54 -1.90
C LYS A 549 5.59 -17.22 -1.29
N PRO A 550 4.54 -16.62 -1.89
CA PRO A 550 3.86 -15.48 -1.32
C PRO A 550 3.31 -15.80 0.07
N GLY A 551 3.40 -14.84 0.99
CA GLY A 551 3.05 -15.02 2.39
C GLY A 551 3.94 -14.22 3.33
N PHE A 552 3.56 -14.21 4.60
CA PHE A 552 4.28 -13.48 5.64
C PHE A 552 5.77 -13.89 5.77
N GLY A 553 6.11 -15.16 5.58
CA GLY A 553 7.50 -15.61 5.63
C GLY A 553 8.41 -14.92 4.60
N ALA A 554 7.89 -14.65 3.39
CA ALA A 554 8.65 -13.96 2.37
C ALA A 554 8.91 -12.49 2.75
N THR A 555 7.99 -11.83 3.48
CA THR A 555 8.21 -10.46 3.96
C THR A 555 9.27 -10.38 5.05
N VAL A 556 9.36 -11.41 5.92
CA VAL A 556 10.49 -11.57 6.85
C VAL A 556 11.82 -11.68 6.09
N TYR A 557 11.86 -12.49 5.02
CA TYR A 557 13.06 -12.63 4.19
C TYR A 557 13.47 -11.32 3.53
N ILE A 558 12.51 -10.54 3.01
CA ILE A 558 12.77 -9.23 2.40
C ILE A 558 13.41 -8.29 3.42
N ILE A 559 12.85 -8.22 4.64
CA ILE A 559 13.33 -7.32 5.70
C ILE A 559 14.72 -7.70 6.19
N ASN A 560 14.95 -8.97 6.56
CA ASN A 560 16.19 -9.36 7.22
C ASN A 560 16.66 -10.79 6.92
N GLY A 561 16.40 -11.30 5.71
CA GLY A 561 16.65 -12.69 5.35
C GLY A 561 18.10 -13.16 5.51
N GLY A 562 19.08 -12.27 5.29
CA GLY A 562 20.51 -12.59 5.47
C GLY A 562 20.91 -12.85 6.93
N ILE A 563 20.08 -12.44 7.89
CA ILE A 563 20.32 -12.65 9.33
C ILE A 563 19.29 -13.64 9.89
N GLU A 564 18.03 -13.54 9.51
CA GLU A 564 16.92 -14.25 10.16
C GLU A 564 16.54 -15.58 9.48
N CYS A 565 16.92 -15.80 8.22
CA CYS A 565 16.37 -16.87 7.38
C CYS A 565 17.45 -17.79 6.80
N GLY A 566 17.03 -18.87 6.11
CA GLY A 566 17.91 -19.73 5.32
C GLY A 566 18.82 -20.68 6.08
N GLY A 567 18.77 -20.69 7.42
CA GLY A 567 19.54 -21.61 8.26
C GLY A 567 19.02 -23.05 8.29
N GLY A 568 17.81 -23.30 7.76
CA GLY A 568 17.07 -24.55 7.93
C GLY A 568 16.60 -24.78 9.36
N GLY A 569 15.74 -25.79 9.56
CA GLY A 569 15.30 -26.20 10.90
C GLY A 569 14.26 -25.26 11.52
N ALA A 570 14.44 -24.92 12.80
CA ALA A 570 13.51 -24.09 13.56
C ALA A 570 13.67 -22.60 13.25
N GLU A 571 12.57 -21.85 13.32
CA GLU A 571 12.58 -20.39 13.19
C GLU A 571 13.37 -19.74 14.33
N LYS A 572 14.05 -18.63 14.02
CA LYS A 572 14.68 -17.80 15.05
C LYS A 572 13.62 -17.15 15.94
N SER A 573 14.00 -16.75 17.15
CA SER A 573 13.06 -16.12 18.09
C SER A 573 12.45 -14.83 17.54
N GLN A 574 13.25 -14.02 16.83
CA GLN A 574 12.78 -12.81 16.16
C GLN A 574 11.68 -13.12 15.13
N VAL A 575 11.86 -14.18 14.34
CA VAL A 575 10.87 -14.61 13.34
C VAL A 575 9.63 -15.15 14.03
N THR A 576 9.79 -15.93 15.10
CA THR A 576 8.67 -16.44 15.90
C THR A 576 7.83 -15.30 16.51
N ASN A 577 8.47 -14.23 17.00
CA ASN A 577 7.78 -13.04 17.50
C ASN A 577 6.96 -12.36 16.40
N ARG A 578 7.53 -12.18 15.20
CA ARG A 578 6.84 -11.64 14.03
C ARG A 578 5.62 -12.50 13.66
N ILE A 579 5.77 -13.83 13.62
CA ILE A 579 4.69 -14.78 13.32
C ILE A 579 3.56 -14.67 14.34
N ASN A 580 3.90 -14.64 15.62
CA ASN A 580 2.91 -14.55 16.68
C ASN A 580 2.16 -13.22 16.61
N ALA A 581 2.85 -12.09 16.40
CA ALA A 581 2.20 -10.81 16.18
C ALA A 581 1.31 -10.81 14.93
N TYR A 582 1.75 -11.43 13.83
CA TYR A 582 0.96 -11.52 12.60
C TYR A 582 -0.35 -12.28 12.79
N LYS A 583 -0.34 -13.39 13.56
CA LYS A 583 -1.57 -14.11 13.91
C LYS A 583 -2.55 -13.26 14.72
N GLU A 584 -2.04 -12.42 15.63
CA GLU A 584 -2.85 -11.52 16.43
C GLU A 584 -3.45 -10.40 15.55
N PHE A 585 -2.63 -9.70 14.75
CA PHE A 585 -3.14 -8.65 13.87
C PHE A 585 -4.09 -9.18 12.79
N THR A 586 -3.82 -10.36 12.21
CA THR A 586 -4.75 -10.95 11.23
C THR A 586 -6.10 -11.28 11.88
N ARG A 587 -6.13 -11.77 13.12
CA ARG A 587 -7.38 -11.93 13.89
C ARG A 587 -8.08 -10.59 14.09
N GLU A 588 -7.38 -9.58 14.60
CA GLU A 588 -7.98 -8.26 14.87
C GLU A 588 -8.50 -7.58 13.59
N LEU A 589 -7.87 -7.84 12.45
CA LEU A 589 -8.25 -7.25 11.16
C LEU A 589 -9.20 -8.13 10.34
N GLY A 590 -9.57 -9.32 10.81
CA GLY A 590 -10.46 -10.22 10.08
C GLY A 590 -9.82 -10.77 8.79
N VAL A 591 -8.53 -11.06 8.84
CA VAL A 591 -7.77 -11.68 7.74
C VAL A 591 -7.67 -13.18 8.00
N THR A 592 -8.17 -13.98 7.06
CA THR A 592 -7.93 -15.42 7.06
C THR A 592 -6.51 -15.70 6.57
N ILE A 593 -5.75 -16.45 7.37
CA ILE A 593 -4.46 -17.01 6.94
C ILE A 593 -4.75 -18.34 6.22
N PRO A 594 -4.45 -18.47 4.91
CA PRO A 594 -4.54 -19.74 4.20
C PRO A 594 -3.65 -20.80 4.86
N ALA A 595 -4.12 -22.05 4.88
CA ALA A 595 -3.40 -23.16 5.52
C ALA A 595 -2.01 -23.41 4.89
N ASP A 596 -1.83 -23.05 3.62
CA ASP A 596 -0.61 -23.20 2.86
C ASP A 596 0.27 -21.94 2.82
N GLU A 597 -0.12 -20.85 3.48
CA GLU A 597 0.69 -19.64 3.59
C GLU A 597 1.93 -19.89 4.46
N PRO A 598 3.16 -19.74 3.93
CA PRO A 598 4.35 -19.81 4.76
C PRO A 598 4.42 -18.58 5.67
N LEU A 599 4.41 -18.81 6.98
CA LEU A 599 4.55 -17.75 7.99
C LEU A 599 6.00 -17.50 8.38
N GLY A 600 6.86 -18.51 8.30
CA GLY A 600 8.28 -18.43 8.64
C GLY A 600 9.20 -18.45 7.42
N CYS A 601 10.49 -18.32 7.64
CA CYS A 601 11.50 -18.24 6.59
C CYS A 601 12.74 -19.12 6.81
N ALA A 602 12.76 -20.00 7.82
CA ALA A 602 13.93 -20.81 8.15
C ALA A 602 14.45 -21.62 6.96
N ASN A 603 13.55 -22.15 6.14
CA ASN A 603 13.87 -23.00 4.98
C ASN A 603 13.93 -22.25 3.65
N MET A 604 13.72 -20.93 3.64
CA MET A 604 13.74 -20.10 2.43
C MET A 604 15.18 -19.82 1.99
N LYS A 605 15.50 -20.08 0.71
CA LYS A 605 16.83 -19.86 0.13
C LYS A 605 16.98 -18.50 -0.57
N GLY A 606 15.93 -17.67 -0.52
CA GLY A 606 15.93 -16.31 -1.02
C GLY A 606 15.58 -16.13 -2.48
N PHE A 607 15.51 -14.85 -2.86
CA PHE A 607 15.31 -14.40 -4.23
C PHE A 607 16.66 -14.41 -4.93
N ASN A 608 16.81 -15.30 -5.91
CA ASN A 608 18.03 -15.46 -6.69
C ASN A 608 17.77 -15.11 -8.17
N GLU A 609 18.81 -15.04 -8.98
CA GLU A 609 18.66 -14.84 -10.43
C GLU A 609 17.66 -15.85 -11.00
N GLY A 610 16.75 -15.36 -11.85
CA GLY A 610 15.68 -16.16 -12.44
C GLY A 610 14.43 -16.30 -11.58
N SER A 611 14.40 -15.80 -10.34
CA SER A 611 13.16 -15.64 -9.56
C SER A 611 12.15 -14.77 -10.30
N ALA A 612 10.86 -15.12 -10.25
CA ALA A 612 9.81 -14.28 -10.84
C ALA A 612 9.58 -12.98 -10.06
N ALA A 613 10.10 -12.90 -8.83
CA ALA A 613 10.08 -11.70 -7.99
C ALA A 613 11.35 -10.83 -8.12
N ALA A 614 12.44 -11.37 -8.66
CA ALA A 614 13.68 -10.61 -8.83
C ALA A 614 13.61 -9.73 -10.09
N ILE A 615 13.17 -8.48 -9.92
CA ILE A 615 13.01 -7.52 -11.03
C ILE A 615 14.36 -6.87 -11.35
N LYS A 616 14.81 -6.98 -12.61
CA LYS A 616 15.95 -6.22 -13.12
C LYS A 616 15.53 -4.77 -13.37
N ALA A 617 15.66 -3.94 -12.36
CA ALA A 617 15.30 -2.52 -12.42
C ALA A 617 16.49 -1.56 -12.40
N TYR A 618 17.64 -2.03 -11.94
CA TYR A 618 18.85 -1.23 -11.75
C TYR A 618 19.73 -1.28 -13.00
N LEU A 619 20.61 -0.29 -13.12
CA LEU A 619 21.52 -0.14 -14.26
C LEU A 619 22.98 -0.19 -13.78
N ASP A 620 23.79 -0.98 -14.48
CA ASP A 620 25.25 -0.97 -14.35
C ASP A 620 25.90 -0.88 -15.75
N LYS A 621 27.19 -0.55 -15.80
CA LYS A 621 27.99 -0.53 -17.02
C LYS A 621 27.84 -1.84 -17.81
N ASP A 622 27.64 -1.72 -19.11
CA ASP A 622 27.79 -2.87 -19.99
C ASP A 622 29.27 -3.13 -20.28
N TYR A 623 29.81 -4.18 -19.68
CA TYR A 623 31.21 -4.60 -19.84
C TYR A 623 31.45 -5.39 -21.14
N SER A 624 30.45 -5.57 -21.99
CA SER A 624 30.58 -6.32 -23.25
C SER A 624 31.33 -5.53 -24.33
N TRP A 625 31.82 -6.28 -25.33
CA TRP A 625 32.56 -5.75 -26.47
C TRP A 625 31.86 -6.13 -27.77
N VAL A 626 31.72 -5.18 -28.69
CA VAL A 626 31.15 -5.38 -30.02
C VAL A 626 32.14 -4.83 -31.04
N ASN A 627 32.51 -5.65 -32.03
CA ASN A 627 33.45 -5.29 -33.11
C ASN A 627 34.78 -4.69 -32.59
N GLY A 628 35.32 -5.25 -31.50
CA GLY A 628 36.57 -4.80 -30.91
C GLY A 628 36.50 -3.48 -30.14
N LYS A 629 35.29 -2.95 -29.88
CA LYS A 629 35.07 -1.76 -29.03
C LYS A 629 34.18 -2.09 -27.83
N PRO A 630 34.40 -1.48 -26.65
CA PRO A 630 33.49 -1.64 -25.53
C PRO A 630 32.14 -1.02 -25.87
N VAL A 631 31.06 -1.65 -25.42
CA VAL A 631 29.72 -1.06 -25.53
C VAL A 631 29.68 0.21 -24.68
N THR A 632 29.29 1.33 -25.29
CA THR A 632 29.10 2.61 -24.59
C THR A 632 27.67 2.68 -24.10
N GLY A 633 27.43 2.24 -22.87
CA GLY A 633 26.10 2.22 -22.28
C GLY A 633 26.03 1.42 -21.00
N CYS A 634 24.84 1.42 -20.40
CA CYS A 634 24.50 0.57 -19.28
C CYS A 634 23.55 -0.56 -19.69
N LYS A 635 23.38 -1.54 -18.81
CA LYS A 635 22.44 -2.66 -18.96
C LYS A 635 21.67 -2.88 -17.67
N LEU A 636 20.55 -3.57 -17.79
CA LEU A 636 19.75 -4.01 -16.64
C LEU A 636 20.50 -5.04 -15.80
N VAL A 637 20.49 -4.85 -14.48
CA VAL A 637 21.09 -5.76 -13.49
C VAL A 637 20.11 -6.10 -12.37
N ASP A 638 20.39 -7.20 -11.67
CA ASP A 638 19.61 -7.78 -10.57
C ASP A 638 20.22 -7.52 -9.19
N TYR A 639 20.99 -6.46 -9.06
CA TYR A 639 21.51 -5.95 -7.79
C TYR A 639 21.37 -4.44 -7.72
N GLN A 640 21.33 -3.91 -6.52
CA GLN A 640 21.12 -2.47 -6.30
C GLN A 640 22.30 -1.64 -6.84
N MET A 641 21.96 -0.63 -7.62
CA MET A 641 22.87 0.40 -8.14
C MET A 641 22.25 1.78 -7.92
N PRO A 642 23.02 2.87 -7.98
CA PRO A 642 22.48 4.23 -7.83
C PRO A 642 21.59 4.66 -9.01
N PHE A 643 21.59 3.92 -10.12
CA PHE A 643 20.81 4.20 -11.31
C PHE A 643 19.75 3.12 -11.51
N SER A 644 18.53 3.52 -11.83
CA SER A 644 17.45 2.59 -12.10
C SER A 644 16.50 3.12 -13.16
N LEU A 645 15.97 2.23 -14.00
CA LEU A 645 14.90 2.58 -14.94
C LEU A 645 13.61 3.04 -14.25
N ILE A 646 13.49 2.93 -12.93
CA ILE A 646 12.40 3.57 -12.20
C ILE A 646 12.41 5.09 -12.47
N ASN A 647 13.58 5.73 -12.46
CA ASN A 647 13.72 7.15 -12.75
C ASN A 647 13.98 7.34 -14.25
N ALA A 648 13.25 8.26 -14.88
CA ALA A 648 13.50 8.62 -16.27
C ALA A 648 14.84 9.36 -16.40
N GLY A 649 15.63 9.00 -17.42
CA GLY A 649 16.94 9.59 -17.68
C GLY A 649 18.12 8.94 -16.93
N ASP A 650 17.86 8.00 -16.02
CA ASP A 650 18.92 7.29 -15.29
C ASP A 650 19.79 6.43 -16.21
N TYR A 651 19.29 6.02 -17.38
CA TYR A 651 20.13 5.36 -18.39
C TYR A 651 21.26 6.26 -18.87
N LYS A 652 20.94 7.53 -19.13
CA LYS A 652 21.95 8.54 -19.48
C LYS A 652 22.84 8.85 -18.28
N ALA A 653 22.29 9.02 -17.07
CA ALA A 653 23.08 9.30 -15.88
C ALA A 653 24.10 8.19 -15.58
N CYS A 654 23.68 6.93 -15.74
CA CYS A 654 24.55 5.75 -15.65
C CYS A 654 25.68 5.79 -16.69
N THR A 655 25.33 6.03 -17.95
CA THR A 655 26.30 6.08 -19.06
C THR A 655 27.27 7.26 -18.88
N ASP A 656 26.79 8.41 -18.39
CA ASP A 656 27.62 9.57 -18.10
C ASP A 656 28.62 9.25 -16.99
N TYR A 657 28.17 8.64 -15.90
CA TYR A 657 29.04 8.25 -14.80
C TYR A 657 30.16 7.32 -15.25
N PHE A 658 29.83 6.24 -15.95
CA PHE A 658 30.80 5.17 -16.27
C PHE A 658 31.75 5.45 -17.45
N PHE A 659 31.47 6.47 -18.26
CA PHE A 659 32.26 6.76 -19.47
C PHE A 659 32.82 8.18 -19.54
N ARG A 660 32.31 9.10 -18.71
CA ARG A 660 32.82 10.48 -18.63
C ARG A 660 32.89 11.05 -17.22
N GLY A 661 32.49 10.28 -16.21
CA GLY A 661 32.43 10.71 -14.82
C GLY A 661 33.81 10.76 -14.15
N LYS A 662 34.04 11.82 -13.38
CA LYS A 662 35.14 11.96 -12.43
C LYS A 662 34.58 12.32 -11.07
N VAL A 663 34.98 11.59 -10.05
CA VAL A 663 34.59 11.84 -8.66
C VAL A 663 35.75 12.48 -7.93
N THR A 664 35.55 13.73 -7.50
CA THR A 664 36.50 14.46 -6.67
C THR A 664 36.01 14.49 -5.23
N TYR A 665 36.88 14.16 -4.29
CA TYR A 665 36.57 14.15 -2.87
C TYR A 665 37.77 14.72 -2.10
N ASN A 666 37.52 15.70 -1.22
CA ASN A 666 38.55 16.46 -0.51
C ASN A 666 39.68 16.97 -1.43
N GLY A 667 39.32 17.46 -2.63
CA GLY A 667 40.25 18.00 -3.62
C GLY A 667 41.08 16.95 -4.38
N LYS A 668 40.85 15.64 -4.16
CA LYS A 668 41.52 14.55 -4.88
C LYS A 668 40.55 13.83 -5.81
N VAL A 669 41.02 13.42 -6.98
CA VAL A 669 40.25 12.56 -7.88
C VAL A 669 40.34 11.12 -7.35
N GLU A 670 39.24 10.62 -6.79
CA GLU A 670 39.14 9.27 -6.23
C GLU A 670 38.68 8.25 -7.28
N VAL A 671 37.85 8.69 -8.24
CA VAL A 671 37.39 7.88 -9.37
C VAL A 671 37.55 8.67 -10.65
N ASP A 672 38.19 8.09 -11.66
CA ASP A 672 38.36 8.65 -13.00
C ASP A 672 37.92 7.62 -14.04
N ASN A 673 36.62 7.61 -14.37
CA ASN A 673 36.04 6.64 -15.31
C ASN A 673 36.38 6.96 -16.79
N THR A 674 37.23 7.96 -17.03
CA THR A 674 37.68 8.37 -18.38
C THR A 674 38.96 7.66 -18.81
N LYS A 675 39.58 6.92 -17.89
CA LYS A 675 40.77 6.08 -18.08
C LYS A 675 40.34 4.62 -18.11
#